data_AF-A0AA38IGI7-F1
#
_entry.id   AF-A0AA38IGI7-F1
#
_cell.length_a   1.000
_cell.length_b   1.000
_cell.length_c   1.000
_cell.angle_alpha   90.00
_cell.angle_beta   90.00
_cell.angle_gamma   90.00
#
_symmetry.space_group_name_H-M   'P 1'
#
loop_
_entity.id
_entity.type
_entity.pdbx_description
1 polymer ?
#
loop_
_entity_poly.entity_id
_entity_poly.type
_entity_poly.pdbx_seq_one_letter_code
_entity_poly.pdbx_strand_id
1 'polypeptide(L)'
;MVLLYGQPTFVPANVSWEETAQSQNLCHRYSTLFYYKKLCNIVGSWQSTMGDVAKQFITQFHNLPGETIKEKQQNFYKLLQQHRTLKNEPKILATIAANLVPNNHLEKILRTDFLIYFKVFDSLYKDFMNGDEITIKKLSKQDWFFQQAFKEVNYEEFTNSILPTISYSLKLKILKKLPVEEEVADQFFDAVCKRYGTFIATVLLPKCSSFKIKDTIKRYPVKLSVAQLRYIFNKDPDLICVYVEERTKIEGTSAFINNNPVLTYIAQKNPKLFTDLYDKYSFSTTLGRRTTKGVVSSQKDTVVHNKEDYLKILNNGVMVRKIGSEIKDILFEKHPSTNQLYWNSLIRHYPKHQQFDIFETTYNSMHCHKFAEDINAVSEDMLKMMPNAQEREKLALLKMELECEKDYLKYVTSNYCLKELMNKINHLTTSERAKYIELATECCCLNKDMTSLEKLCELVCVRCKNDDASIRRDFLHKLSCYKGILEMLDEKHWKYIIETIATEKAKNGWIYGENDIMLNAIKYLVKDDKSLKELIQKCKCDWDSILMFSGIMNDFKSVKLLLSELFETEVVKPSSDDPLLAASFDCELAYYCKIYNKKYPNDTISIFDNSRIIKSVKQMLEDGSDRYLATYQLEGIQYIVCQQNSSEEIQQLKKLYFQSFESFGRIRGLIWFLKHEPKTLQENFDHYLNIFFKARGLNPSRLWRLVKKCTHLDLDRRTVEFCRQKLTKEKFEEKKNLVRPLTILSSPTSHLELIKSYVPTVDKVDLTDDDIKHLYNLQGKVVRVLHYLNSPTEVINATFDFCKGDYLQFALSPLYSCIYKLPENETKQFINKLDEVKALSVRKHAMNLSCVIYDVDDVYNCLKNATVPSLTPTIKYFSKNPSEALWKVIEAQIGALEKNELPMLKLALDKINVPFEYKSKYIEIVWNVLDKYENNELKKLLFQKINEASVEKLDPELAFNIIRKSIFKGNEANDVVATILLYLKSDKKFTVLSDILSNLKKNCWNHPKMCKPSRQQFNKFMLNLFDKYMGAEKSNAKFVTELKIVLGSVFTLSDAFVELIAVECMTLKDENLENQTKLLIKLNNIYTKEYGTFAVNLFATVLNKNVFKHIFTTIAEKYELCHSLLQLKESISDYLLVIKLLPHDIPEKQKYFELYDTVVSELNQVADKAVQLEFNIYLKAGPYKNIKLDWEISRSDIS
;
A
#
# COMPACT_ATOMS: atom_id res chain seq x y z
N MET A 1 -62.78 -20.01 13.45
CA MET A 1 -64.15 -20.17 12.90
C MET A 1 -64.21 -19.36 11.62
N VAL A 2 -63.94 -20.01 10.48
CA VAL A 2 -64.93 -20.34 9.40
C VAL A 2 -65.22 -19.08 8.56
N LEU A 3 -64.50 -18.87 7.43
CA LEU A 3 -64.86 -19.23 6.03
C LEU A 3 -66.00 -18.30 5.49
N LEU A 4 -66.10 -17.83 4.24
CA LEU A 4 -65.49 -18.05 2.92
C LEU A 4 -66.06 -16.99 1.94
N TYR A 5 -65.24 -16.54 0.97
CA TYR A 5 -65.47 -16.38 -0.48
C TYR A 5 -66.73 -15.71 -1.09
N GLY A 6 -66.48 -14.96 -2.17
CA GLY A 6 -67.45 -14.81 -3.27
C GLY A 6 -67.26 -13.61 -4.21
N GLN A 7 -66.22 -13.61 -5.05
CA GLN A 7 -66.21 -12.89 -6.34
C GLN A 7 -67.11 -13.63 -7.38
N PRO A 8 -67.19 -13.23 -8.67
CA PRO A 8 -67.52 -11.94 -9.33
C PRO A 8 -68.55 -12.18 -10.47
N THR A 9 -68.92 -11.18 -11.31
CA THR A 9 -68.89 -11.24 -12.80
C THR A 9 -69.76 -10.17 -13.53
N PHE A 10 -69.11 -9.49 -14.49
CA PHE A 10 -69.49 -9.11 -15.88
C PHE A 10 -70.92 -8.59 -16.24
N VAL A 11 -70.99 -7.30 -16.67
CA VAL A 11 -71.25 -6.74 -18.04
C VAL A 11 -72.18 -7.57 -18.98
N PRO A 12 -73.10 -7.04 -19.86
CA PRO A 12 -73.04 -5.75 -20.62
C PRO A 12 -74.36 -4.97 -20.95
N ALA A 13 -74.13 -3.74 -21.42
CA ALA A 13 -74.66 -3.08 -22.64
C ALA A 13 -76.14 -2.65 -22.82
N ASN A 14 -76.25 -1.36 -23.17
CA ASN A 14 -76.82 -0.81 -24.42
C ASN A 14 -78.28 -0.29 -24.49
N VAL A 15 -78.34 0.96 -24.99
CA VAL A 15 -79.24 1.50 -26.05
C VAL A 15 -80.46 2.37 -25.62
N SER A 16 -80.23 3.68 -25.79
CA SER A 16 -80.95 4.67 -26.63
C SER A 16 -82.16 5.50 -26.18
N TRP A 17 -81.93 6.81 -26.29
CA TRP A 17 -82.67 7.86 -27.03
C TRP A 17 -84.13 8.21 -26.68
N GLU A 18 -84.27 9.46 -26.20
CA GLU A 18 -85.22 10.52 -26.58
C GLU A 18 -86.72 10.22 -26.75
N GLU A 19 -87.57 10.93 -25.99
CA GLU A 19 -88.42 12.01 -26.54
C GLU A 19 -89.17 12.83 -25.45
N THR A 20 -88.95 14.14 -25.53
CA THR A 20 -89.86 15.30 -25.35
C THR A 20 -91.23 15.17 -24.64
N ALA A 21 -91.47 16.00 -23.61
CA ALA A 21 -92.32 17.21 -23.72
C ALA A 21 -92.58 17.92 -22.36
N GLN A 22 -92.11 19.17 -22.29
CA GLN A 22 -92.76 20.36 -21.71
C GLN A 22 -93.63 20.22 -20.44
N SER A 23 -93.14 20.76 -19.31
CA SER A 23 -93.66 22.01 -18.72
C SER A 23 -92.89 22.36 -17.43
N GLN A 24 -92.82 23.67 -17.12
CA GLN A 24 -92.21 24.28 -15.92
C GLN A 24 -90.69 24.53 -15.96
N ASN A 25 -90.25 25.24 -17.00
CA ASN A 25 -88.98 25.96 -17.01
C ASN A 25 -89.22 27.43 -16.65
N LEU A 26 -89.00 27.82 -15.40
CA LEU A 26 -88.62 29.22 -15.04
C LEU A 26 -87.98 29.40 -13.66
N CYS A 27 -87.85 28.35 -12.82
CA CYS A 27 -87.11 28.44 -11.54
C CYS A 27 -85.80 27.64 -11.46
N HIS A 28 -85.37 26.94 -12.52
CA HIS A 28 -84.18 26.06 -12.45
C HIS A 28 -82.94 26.53 -13.23
N ARG A 29 -83.03 27.63 -14.00
CA ARG A 29 -81.85 28.19 -14.71
C ARG A 29 -81.00 29.16 -13.88
N TYR A 30 -81.51 29.66 -12.75
CA TYR A 30 -80.72 30.54 -11.86
C TYR A 30 -79.94 29.77 -10.79
N SER A 31 -80.34 28.56 -10.40
CA SER A 31 -79.62 27.76 -9.39
C SER A 31 -78.36 27.11 -9.95
N THR A 32 -78.38 26.58 -11.17
CA THR A 32 -77.23 25.91 -11.80
C THR A 32 -76.12 26.88 -12.19
N LEU A 33 -76.46 28.10 -12.66
CA LEU A 33 -75.49 29.16 -12.97
C LEU A 33 -74.89 29.77 -11.70
N PHE A 34 -75.65 29.85 -10.61
CA PHE A 34 -75.13 30.30 -9.30
C PHE A 34 -74.24 29.23 -8.66
N TYR A 35 -74.57 27.94 -8.78
CA TYR A 35 -73.71 26.85 -8.31
C TYR A 35 -72.42 26.73 -9.13
N TYR A 36 -72.46 26.90 -10.46
CA TYR A 36 -71.26 26.91 -11.30
C TYR A 36 -70.40 28.14 -11.01
N LYS A 37 -71.00 29.33 -10.80
CA LYS A 37 -70.24 30.54 -10.44
C LYS A 37 -69.67 30.46 -9.02
N LYS A 38 -70.35 29.81 -8.08
CA LYS A 38 -69.85 29.57 -6.72
C LYS A 38 -68.76 28.49 -6.69
N LEU A 39 -68.87 27.43 -7.50
CA LEU A 39 -67.82 26.43 -7.70
C LEU A 39 -66.61 27.00 -8.45
N CYS A 40 -66.80 27.80 -9.50
CA CYS A 40 -65.71 28.52 -10.17
C CYS A 40 -65.05 29.58 -9.26
N ASN A 41 -65.81 30.23 -8.38
CA ASN A 41 -65.25 31.17 -7.39
C ASN A 41 -64.56 30.45 -6.22
N ILE A 42 -65.01 29.26 -5.81
CA ILE A 42 -64.34 28.44 -4.78
C ILE A 42 -63.09 27.77 -5.36
N VAL A 43 -63.14 27.26 -6.60
CA VAL A 43 -61.97 26.75 -7.33
C VAL A 43 -60.99 27.90 -7.64
N GLY A 44 -61.49 29.08 -8.01
CA GLY A 44 -60.70 30.29 -8.20
C GLY A 44 -60.08 30.83 -6.91
N SER A 45 -60.80 30.80 -5.78
CA SER A 45 -60.26 31.21 -4.47
C SER A 45 -59.27 30.18 -3.90
N TRP A 46 -59.49 28.89 -4.15
CA TRP A 46 -58.52 27.82 -3.83
C TRP A 46 -57.27 27.90 -4.69
N GLN A 47 -57.39 28.19 -5.99
CA GLN A 47 -56.24 28.42 -6.87
C GLN A 47 -55.46 29.70 -6.50
N SER A 48 -56.17 30.76 -6.06
CA SER A 48 -55.55 31.98 -5.52
C SER A 48 -54.79 31.70 -4.21
N THR A 49 -55.41 31.05 -3.23
CA THR A 49 -54.75 30.73 -1.94
C THR A 49 -53.60 29.72 -2.09
N MET A 50 -53.72 28.73 -2.98
CA MET A 50 -52.61 27.81 -3.30
C MET A 50 -51.41 28.54 -3.94
N GLY A 51 -51.67 29.52 -4.81
CA GLY A 51 -50.64 30.36 -5.41
C GLY A 51 -49.93 31.25 -4.39
N ASP A 52 -50.66 31.76 -3.39
CA ASP A 52 -50.12 32.67 -2.38
C ASP A 52 -49.16 31.97 -1.40
N VAL A 53 -49.47 30.74 -0.98
CA VAL A 53 -48.57 29.92 -0.12
C VAL A 53 -47.28 29.56 -0.86
N ALA A 54 -47.37 29.15 -2.14
CA ALA A 54 -46.21 28.84 -2.96
C ALA A 54 -45.31 30.08 -3.15
N LYS A 55 -45.90 31.24 -3.47
CA LYS A 55 -45.17 32.51 -3.58
C LYS A 55 -44.50 32.90 -2.27
N GLN A 56 -45.21 32.79 -1.15
CA GLN A 56 -44.67 33.10 0.18
C GLN A 56 -43.43 32.26 0.50
N PHE A 57 -43.48 30.94 0.23
CA PHE A 57 -42.32 30.06 0.43
C PHE A 57 -41.13 30.47 -0.43
N ILE A 58 -41.35 30.72 -1.73
CA ILE A 58 -40.29 31.14 -2.66
C ILE A 58 -39.66 32.46 -2.20
N THR A 59 -40.47 33.44 -1.79
CA THR A 59 -39.96 34.71 -1.24
C THR A 59 -39.14 34.50 0.03
N GLN A 60 -39.58 33.64 0.95
CA GLN A 60 -38.83 33.31 2.16
C GLN A 60 -37.53 32.56 1.86
N PHE A 61 -37.51 31.71 0.83
CA PHE A 61 -36.31 31.00 0.39
C PHE A 61 -35.24 31.95 -0.15
N HIS A 62 -35.60 32.91 -1.00
CA HIS A 62 -34.62 33.87 -1.52
C HIS A 62 -34.12 34.84 -0.43
N ASN A 63 -34.94 35.09 0.61
CA ASN A 63 -34.62 36.00 1.70
C ASN A 63 -34.18 35.29 3.00
N LEU A 64 -33.55 34.12 2.90
CA LEU A 64 -33.08 33.37 4.07
C LEU A 64 -32.08 34.18 4.92
N PRO A 65 -32.37 34.41 6.22
CA PRO A 65 -31.47 35.14 7.10
C PRO A 65 -30.22 34.32 7.44
N GLY A 66 -29.16 35.00 7.87
CA GLY A 66 -27.90 34.40 8.31
C GLY A 66 -26.68 34.95 7.59
N GLU A 67 -25.60 35.12 8.32
CA GLU A 67 -24.33 35.65 7.84
C GLU A 67 -23.43 34.51 7.34
N THR A 68 -23.40 33.39 8.06
CA THR A 68 -22.61 32.21 7.70
C THR A 68 -23.41 31.23 6.84
N ILE A 69 -22.70 30.39 6.06
CA ILE A 69 -23.33 29.28 5.33
C ILE A 69 -24.08 28.35 6.30
N LYS A 70 -23.53 28.15 7.51
CA LYS A 70 -24.12 27.29 8.53
C LYS A 70 -25.44 27.87 9.05
N GLU A 71 -25.49 29.17 9.35
CA GLU A 71 -26.73 29.85 9.76
C GLU A 71 -27.79 29.81 8.67
N LYS A 72 -27.44 30.15 7.42
CA LYS A 72 -28.38 30.07 6.30
C LYS A 72 -28.93 28.65 6.12
N GLN A 73 -28.09 27.62 6.25
CA GLN A 73 -28.55 26.22 6.24
C GLN A 73 -29.49 25.91 7.40
N GLN A 74 -29.15 26.34 8.62
CA GLN A 74 -30.01 26.14 9.79
C GLN A 74 -31.36 26.84 9.65
N ASN A 75 -31.37 28.10 9.18
CA ASN A 75 -32.58 28.86 8.94
C ASN A 75 -33.40 28.28 7.78
N PHE A 76 -32.75 27.73 6.76
CA PHE A 76 -33.43 26.97 5.72
C PHE A 76 -34.10 25.70 6.28
N TYR A 77 -33.43 24.93 7.15
CA TYR A 77 -34.07 23.77 7.79
C TYR A 77 -35.22 24.19 8.72
N LYS A 78 -35.13 25.33 9.41
CA LYS A 78 -36.26 25.91 10.17
C LYS A 78 -37.42 26.26 9.24
N LEU A 79 -37.15 26.87 8.08
CA LEU A 79 -38.16 27.17 7.06
C LEU A 79 -38.85 25.90 6.57
N LEU A 80 -38.09 24.83 6.28
CA LEU A 80 -38.66 23.53 5.90
C LEU A 80 -39.57 22.95 7.01
N GLN A 81 -39.18 23.09 8.28
CA GLN A 81 -39.97 22.61 9.42
C GLN A 81 -41.26 23.41 9.63
N GLN A 82 -41.21 24.74 9.45
CA GLN A 82 -42.39 25.61 9.53
C GLN A 82 -43.44 25.22 8.48
N HIS A 83 -42.98 24.78 7.30
CA HIS A 83 -43.83 24.35 6.19
C HIS A 83 -43.94 22.82 6.07
N ARG A 84 -43.79 22.08 7.17
CA ARG A 84 -43.83 20.60 7.16
C ARG A 84 -45.13 20.01 6.58
N THR A 85 -46.24 20.74 6.71
CA THR A 85 -47.57 20.35 6.22
C THR A 85 -47.65 20.30 4.71
N LEU A 86 -46.77 21.02 3.98
CA LEU A 86 -46.68 20.95 2.52
C LEU A 86 -46.45 19.53 1.99
N LYS A 87 -45.90 18.63 2.82
CA LYS A 87 -45.75 17.20 2.46
C LYS A 87 -47.07 16.54 2.08
N ASN A 88 -48.20 17.03 2.58
CA ASN A 88 -49.54 16.52 2.28
C ASN A 88 -50.20 17.26 1.10
N GLU A 89 -49.52 18.24 0.49
CA GLU A 89 -50.05 19.12 -0.56
C GLU A 89 -49.21 19.04 -1.86
N PRO A 90 -49.27 17.91 -2.58
CA PRO A 90 -48.37 17.64 -3.72
C PRO A 90 -48.49 18.65 -4.86
N LYS A 91 -49.67 19.25 -5.09
CA LYS A 91 -49.88 20.29 -6.11
C LYS A 91 -49.13 21.58 -5.80
N ILE A 92 -49.09 21.99 -4.53
CA ILE A 92 -48.36 23.19 -4.10
C ILE A 92 -46.85 22.93 -4.17
N LEU A 93 -46.39 21.75 -3.73
CA LEU A 93 -44.98 21.35 -3.86
C LEU A 93 -44.51 21.34 -5.31
N ALA A 94 -45.31 20.80 -6.24
CA ALA A 94 -44.99 20.82 -7.66
C ALA A 94 -44.91 22.25 -8.21
N THR A 95 -45.83 23.13 -7.77
CA THR A 95 -45.82 24.56 -8.13
C THR A 95 -44.58 25.26 -7.61
N ILE A 96 -44.18 25.03 -6.35
CA ILE A 96 -42.95 25.57 -5.77
C ILE A 96 -41.73 25.03 -6.55
N ALA A 97 -41.64 23.72 -6.77
CA ALA A 97 -40.51 23.11 -7.45
C ALA A 97 -40.31 23.61 -8.90
N ALA A 98 -41.41 23.88 -9.61
CA ALA A 98 -41.38 24.43 -10.96
C ALA A 98 -40.96 25.91 -11.01
N ASN A 99 -41.32 26.71 -10.00
CA ASN A 99 -41.09 28.15 -9.98
C ASN A 99 -39.88 28.58 -9.14
N LEU A 100 -39.31 27.70 -8.31
CA LEU A 100 -38.15 27.99 -7.48
C LEU A 100 -36.86 27.92 -8.31
N VAL A 101 -36.47 29.05 -8.91
CA VAL A 101 -35.23 29.20 -9.69
C VAL A 101 -34.13 29.73 -8.77
N PRO A 102 -33.07 28.94 -8.48
CA PRO A 102 -32.02 29.38 -7.56
C PRO A 102 -31.18 30.51 -8.18
N ASN A 103 -30.97 31.61 -7.43
CA ASN A 103 -30.22 32.77 -7.92
C ASN A 103 -28.70 32.56 -7.88
N ASN A 104 -28.23 31.61 -7.06
CA ASN A 104 -26.80 31.38 -6.84
C ASN A 104 -26.49 29.91 -6.50
N HIS A 105 -25.20 29.60 -6.33
CA HIS A 105 -24.74 28.24 -6.08
C HIS A 105 -25.21 27.68 -4.72
N LEU A 106 -25.30 28.51 -3.68
CA LEU A 106 -25.81 28.07 -2.38
C LEU A 106 -27.30 27.74 -2.47
N GLU A 107 -28.11 28.59 -3.09
CA GLU A 107 -29.52 28.34 -3.34
C GLU A 107 -29.73 27.09 -4.19
N LYS A 108 -28.88 26.80 -5.16
CA LYS A 108 -28.96 25.54 -5.92
C LYS A 108 -28.78 24.31 -5.02
N ILE A 109 -27.85 24.38 -4.06
CA ILE A 109 -27.66 23.35 -3.02
C ILE A 109 -28.92 23.22 -2.16
N LEU A 110 -29.47 24.34 -1.68
CA LEU A 110 -30.66 24.37 -0.82
C LEU A 110 -31.92 23.92 -1.54
N ARG A 111 -32.12 24.28 -2.82
CA ARG A 111 -33.21 23.78 -3.67
C ARG A 111 -33.14 22.26 -3.76
N THR A 112 -31.95 21.69 -3.96
CA THR A 112 -31.80 20.23 -3.97
C THR A 112 -32.16 19.62 -2.61
N ASP A 113 -31.78 20.27 -1.50
CA ASP A 113 -32.17 19.83 -0.16
C ASP A 113 -33.68 19.93 0.09
N PHE A 114 -34.35 20.98 -0.42
CA PHE A 114 -35.81 21.14 -0.39
C PHE A 114 -36.48 19.95 -1.10
N LEU A 115 -36.05 19.66 -2.33
CA LEU A 115 -36.62 18.58 -3.12
C LEU A 115 -36.42 17.21 -2.44
N ILE A 116 -35.25 16.98 -1.82
CA ILE A 116 -34.97 15.75 -1.05
C ILE A 116 -35.83 15.68 0.22
N TYR A 117 -35.95 16.78 0.96
CA TYR A 117 -36.70 16.83 2.22
C TYR A 117 -38.17 16.48 2.02
N PHE A 118 -38.81 17.04 0.99
CA PHE A 118 -40.21 16.78 0.65
C PHE A 118 -40.43 15.61 -0.31
N LYS A 119 -39.36 14.94 -0.76
CA LYS A 119 -39.40 13.84 -1.75
C LYS A 119 -40.13 14.19 -3.05
N VAL A 120 -39.87 15.38 -3.60
CA VAL A 120 -40.46 15.82 -4.88
C VAL A 120 -39.77 15.08 -6.03
N PHE A 121 -40.27 13.88 -6.34
CA PHE A 121 -39.58 12.92 -7.19
C PHE A 121 -39.35 13.41 -8.62
N ASP A 122 -40.37 13.91 -9.32
CA ASP A 122 -40.27 14.25 -10.75
C ASP A 122 -39.19 15.30 -11.04
N SER A 123 -39.11 16.34 -10.18
CA SER A 123 -38.07 17.37 -10.29
C SER A 123 -36.68 16.82 -9.99
N LEU A 124 -36.54 15.96 -8.96
CA LEU A 124 -35.27 15.30 -8.65
C LEU A 124 -34.83 14.37 -9.76
N TYR A 125 -35.75 13.61 -10.34
CA TYR A 125 -35.49 12.67 -11.42
C TYR A 125 -35.02 13.41 -12.67
N LYS A 126 -35.69 14.50 -13.04
CA LYS A 126 -35.26 15.37 -14.14
C LYS A 126 -33.86 15.96 -13.91
N ASP A 127 -33.60 16.53 -12.74
CA ASP A 127 -32.28 17.10 -12.41
C ASP A 127 -31.17 16.03 -12.37
N PHE A 128 -31.51 14.83 -11.91
CA PHE A 128 -30.62 13.68 -11.86
C PHE A 128 -30.25 13.18 -13.26
N MET A 129 -31.25 13.02 -14.15
CA MET A 129 -31.04 12.58 -15.53
C MET A 129 -30.26 13.61 -16.35
N ASN A 130 -30.46 14.91 -16.09
CA ASN A 130 -29.68 15.99 -16.70
C ASN A 130 -28.21 16.07 -16.21
N GLY A 131 -27.78 15.19 -15.31
CA GLY A 131 -26.38 15.12 -14.92
C GLY A 131 -25.94 16.18 -13.89
N ASP A 132 -26.86 16.83 -13.18
CA ASP A 132 -26.50 17.88 -12.23
C ASP A 132 -25.62 17.35 -11.08
N GLU A 133 -24.37 17.83 -10.99
CA GLU A 133 -23.37 17.27 -10.06
C GLU A 133 -23.80 17.40 -8.58
N ILE A 134 -24.47 18.50 -8.23
CA ILE A 134 -24.97 18.74 -6.86
C ILE A 134 -26.03 17.70 -6.53
N THR A 135 -27.00 17.53 -7.43
CA THR A 135 -28.11 16.58 -7.32
C THR A 135 -27.60 15.16 -7.26
N ILE A 136 -26.76 14.73 -8.20
CA ILE A 136 -26.17 13.37 -8.19
C ILE A 136 -25.45 13.10 -6.87
N LYS A 137 -24.64 14.04 -6.38
CA LYS A 137 -23.86 13.85 -5.15
C LYS A 137 -24.76 13.72 -3.92
N LYS A 138 -25.84 14.48 -3.84
CA LYS A 138 -26.79 14.39 -2.72
C LYS A 138 -27.68 13.15 -2.82
N LEU A 139 -28.24 12.87 -3.99
CA LEU A 139 -29.10 11.70 -4.23
C LEU A 139 -28.36 10.37 -4.11
N SER A 140 -27.06 10.31 -4.40
CA SER A 140 -26.26 9.09 -4.19
C SER A 140 -26.27 8.54 -2.74
N LYS A 141 -26.74 9.35 -1.78
CA LYS A 141 -26.93 8.99 -0.36
C LYS A 141 -28.38 8.68 0.01
N GLN A 142 -29.31 8.72 -0.94
CA GLN A 142 -30.75 8.59 -0.73
C GLN A 142 -31.25 7.29 -1.38
N ASP A 143 -31.29 6.20 -0.62
CA ASP A 143 -31.65 4.89 -1.20
C ASP A 143 -33.11 4.85 -1.70
N TRP A 144 -34.02 5.57 -1.04
CA TRP A 144 -35.43 5.70 -1.45
C TRP A 144 -35.59 6.23 -2.87
N PHE A 145 -34.69 7.11 -3.32
CA PHE A 145 -34.77 7.71 -4.66
C PHE A 145 -34.52 6.66 -5.73
N PHE A 146 -33.49 5.83 -5.56
CA PHE A 146 -33.18 4.75 -6.50
C PHE A 146 -34.25 3.66 -6.47
N GLN A 147 -34.81 3.36 -5.30
CA GLN A 147 -35.95 2.45 -5.16
C GLN A 147 -37.15 2.91 -5.96
N GLN A 148 -37.47 4.21 -5.92
CA GLN A 148 -38.60 4.74 -6.68
C GLN A 148 -38.28 4.89 -8.18
N ALA A 149 -37.08 5.36 -8.52
CA ALA A 149 -36.68 5.65 -9.91
C ALA A 149 -36.56 4.40 -10.80
N PHE A 150 -36.27 3.24 -10.20
CA PHE A 150 -35.99 2.01 -10.95
C PHE A 150 -36.87 0.83 -10.48
N LYS A 151 -38.01 1.10 -9.83
CA LYS A 151 -38.90 0.07 -9.29
C LYS A 151 -39.52 -0.82 -10.37
N GLU A 152 -39.99 -0.20 -11.44
CA GLU A 152 -40.81 -0.82 -12.49
C GLU A 152 -40.06 -0.95 -13.83
N VAL A 153 -38.80 -0.52 -13.87
CA VAL A 153 -38.00 -0.55 -15.08
C VAL A 153 -37.47 -1.97 -15.29
N ASN A 154 -37.87 -2.61 -16.39
CA ASN A 154 -37.32 -3.91 -16.78
C ASN A 154 -35.87 -3.77 -17.29
N TYR A 155 -35.13 -4.88 -17.32
CA TYR A 155 -33.70 -4.88 -17.66
C TYR A 155 -33.40 -4.47 -19.10
N GLU A 156 -34.31 -4.73 -20.06
CA GLU A 156 -34.13 -4.37 -21.48
C GLU A 156 -34.30 -2.88 -21.71
N GLU A 157 -35.39 -2.30 -21.20
CA GLU A 157 -35.67 -0.86 -21.26
C GLU A 157 -34.58 -0.08 -20.54
N PHE A 158 -34.16 -0.55 -19.35
CA PHE A 158 -33.07 0.07 -18.61
C PHE A 158 -31.79 0.12 -19.45
N THR A 159 -31.42 -1.00 -20.07
CA THR A 159 -30.13 -1.13 -20.75
C THR A 159 -30.11 -0.45 -22.11
N ASN A 160 -31.21 -0.52 -22.87
CA ASN A 160 -31.25 -0.03 -24.25
C ASN A 160 -31.84 1.37 -24.40
N SER A 161 -32.66 1.83 -23.44
CA SER A 161 -33.32 3.14 -23.50
C SER A 161 -32.74 4.11 -22.49
N ILE A 162 -32.57 3.70 -21.23
CA ILE A 162 -32.11 4.60 -20.16
C ILE A 162 -30.60 4.81 -20.20
N LEU A 163 -29.80 3.73 -20.14
CA LEU A 163 -28.33 3.86 -20.06
C LEU A 163 -27.73 4.74 -21.19
N PRO A 164 -28.11 4.61 -22.47
CA PRO A 164 -27.53 5.44 -23.53
C PRO A 164 -27.79 6.95 -23.38
N THR A 165 -28.88 7.33 -22.70
CA THR A 165 -29.25 8.75 -22.51
C THR A 165 -28.53 9.43 -21.35
N ILE A 166 -27.73 8.68 -20.59
CA ILE A 166 -27.01 9.21 -19.41
C ILE A 166 -25.49 9.08 -19.55
N SER A 167 -24.78 9.89 -18.75
CA SER A 167 -23.32 9.89 -18.78
C SER A 167 -22.69 8.64 -18.19
N TYR A 168 -21.51 8.27 -18.66
CA TYR A 168 -20.73 7.14 -18.14
C TYR A 168 -20.56 7.19 -16.61
N SER A 169 -20.27 8.38 -16.07
CA SER A 169 -20.14 8.58 -14.63
C SER A 169 -21.45 8.31 -13.86
N LEU A 170 -22.59 8.61 -14.47
CA LEU A 170 -23.91 8.37 -13.91
C LEU A 170 -24.32 6.90 -14.04
N LYS A 171 -24.06 6.26 -15.20
CA LYS A 171 -24.26 4.82 -15.42
C LYS A 171 -23.65 4.00 -14.29
N LEU A 172 -22.36 4.18 -14.01
CA LEU A 172 -21.66 3.45 -12.94
C LEU A 172 -22.23 3.69 -11.54
N LYS A 173 -22.77 4.88 -11.26
CA LYS A 173 -23.40 5.19 -9.97
C LYS A 173 -24.76 4.52 -9.83
N ILE A 174 -25.58 4.53 -10.88
CA ILE A 174 -26.88 3.86 -10.90
C ILE A 174 -26.69 2.36 -10.75
N LEU A 175 -25.81 1.72 -11.53
CA LEU A 175 -25.55 0.28 -11.44
C LEU A 175 -25.18 -0.14 -10.00
N LYS A 176 -24.32 0.62 -9.32
CA LYS A 176 -23.98 0.37 -7.90
C LYS A 176 -25.18 0.47 -6.96
N LYS A 177 -26.15 1.32 -7.27
CA LYS A 177 -27.31 1.64 -6.41
C LYS A 177 -28.64 1.02 -6.85
N LEU A 178 -28.67 0.25 -7.94
CA LEU A 178 -29.86 -0.47 -8.38
C LEU A 178 -30.43 -1.35 -7.26
N PRO A 179 -31.71 -1.17 -6.87
CA PRO A 179 -32.35 -1.96 -5.82
C PRO A 179 -33.02 -3.18 -6.44
N VAL A 180 -32.25 -4.23 -6.67
CA VAL A 180 -32.70 -5.47 -7.32
C VAL A 180 -32.36 -6.67 -6.46
N GLU A 181 -33.26 -7.64 -6.44
CA GLU A 181 -33.03 -8.99 -5.89
C GLU A 181 -32.15 -9.81 -6.83
N GLU A 182 -31.67 -10.98 -6.36
CA GLU A 182 -30.60 -11.74 -7.03
C GLU A 182 -30.97 -12.21 -8.45
N GLU A 183 -32.17 -12.77 -8.65
CA GLU A 183 -32.59 -13.29 -9.95
C GLU A 183 -32.75 -12.16 -10.98
N VAL A 184 -33.28 -11.02 -10.54
CA VAL A 184 -33.40 -9.83 -11.38
C VAL A 184 -32.02 -9.23 -11.65
N ALA A 185 -31.13 -9.20 -10.65
CA ALA A 185 -29.76 -8.72 -10.81
C ALA A 185 -28.98 -9.53 -11.86
N ASP A 186 -29.22 -10.83 -11.97
CA ASP A 186 -28.63 -11.68 -13.00
C ASP A 186 -29.07 -11.26 -14.41
N GLN A 187 -30.36 -10.94 -14.60
CA GLN A 187 -30.89 -10.45 -15.89
C GLN A 187 -30.32 -9.08 -16.27
N PHE A 188 -30.24 -8.15 -15.30
CA PHE A 188 -29.58 -6.86 -15.50
C PHE A 188 -28.10 -7.04 -15.82
N PHE A 189 -27.41 -7.95 -15.14
CA PHE A 189 -26.02 -8.26 -15.42
C PHE A 189 -25.85 -8.77 -16.85
N ASP A 190 -26.65 -9.73 -17.30
CA ASP A 190 -26.55 -10.30 -18.64
C ASP A 190 -26.85 -9.28 -19.72
N ALA A 191 -27.89 -8.45 -19.54
CA ALA A 191 -28.23 -7.38 -20.47
C ALA A 191 -27.12 -6.33 -20.58
N VAL A 192 -26.59 -5.86 -19.44
CA VAL A 192 -25.48 -4.89 -19.41
C VAL A 192 -24.20 -5.51 -19.95
N CYS A 193 -23.94 -6.78 -19.65
CA CYS A 193 -22.77 -7.51 -20.15
C CYS A 193 -22.83 -7.66 -21.67
N LYS A 194 -24.01 -7.96 -22.23
CA LYS A 194 -24.22 -8.06 -23.67
C LYS A 194 -23.98 -6.71 -24.37
N ARG A 195 -24.52 -5.62 -23.82
CA ARG A 195 -24.41 -4.29 -24.45
C ARG A 195 -23.06 -3.61 -24.22
N TYR A 196 -22.54 -3.62 -23.00
CA TYR A 196 -21.40 -2.80 -22.58
C TYR A 196 -20.17 -3.61 -22.16
N GLY A 197 -20.27 -4.93 -22.19
CA GLY A 197 -19.20 -5.84 -21.82
C GLY A 197 -19.11 -6.11 -20.32
N THR A 198 -18.34 -7.14 -19.98
CA THR A 198 -18.10 -7.64 -18.64
C THR A 198 -17.50 -6.61 -17.70
N PHE A 199 -16.68 -5.68 -18.19
CA PHE A 199 -16.07 -4.65 -17.35
C PHE A 199 -17.10 -3.76 -16.63
N ILE A 200 -18.12 -3.30 -17.36
CA ILE A 200 -19.18 -2.46 -16.79
C ILE A 200 -20.16 -3.33 -15.99
N ALA A 201 -20.51 -4.51 -16.50
CA ALA A 201 -21.41 -5.46 -15.83
C ALA A 201 -20.88 -5.91 -14.45
N THR A 202 -19.56 -6.02 -14.27
CA THR A 202 -18.90 -6.39 -13.01
C THR A 202 -19.32 -5.51 -11.82
N VAL A 203 -19.80 -4.28 -12.08
CA VAL A 203 -20.33 -3.40 -11.05
C VAL A 203 -21.57 -3.99 -10.36
N LEU A 204 -22.39 -4.75 -11.10
CA LEU A 204 -23.57 -5.46 -10.61
C LEU A 204 -23.26 -6.80 -9.98
N LEU A 205 -22.11 -7.41 -10.33
CA LEU A 205 -21.76 -8.77 -9.95
C LEU A 205 -21.99 -9.11 -8.47
N PRO A 206 -21.68 -8.25 -7.47
CA PRO A 206 -21.94 -8.59 -6.08
C PRO A 206 -23.42 -8.87 -5.77
N LYS A 207 -24.36 -8.25 -6.50
CA LYS A 207 -25.81 -8.40 -6.30
C LYS A 207 -26.39 -9.64 -6.98
N CYS A 208 -25.68 -10.19 -7.97
CA CYS A 208 -26.07 -11.37 -8.72
C CYS A 208 -26.07 -12.61 -7.83
N SER A 209 -26.75 -13.68 -8.24
CA SER A 209 -26.78 -14.96 -7.53
C SER A 209 -25.38 -15.53 -7.32
N SER A 210 -25.18 -16.35 -6.27
CA SER A 210 -23.88 -17.01 -6.03
C SER A 210 -23.42 -17.84 -7.23
N PHE A 211 -24.38 -18.48 -7.93
CA PHE A 211 -24.11 -19.21 -9.17
C PHE A 211 -23.57 -18.28 -10.27
N LYS A 212 -24.25 -17.16 -10.55
CA LYS A 212 -23.80 -16.20 -11.56
C LYS A 212 -22.43 -15.60 -11.22
N ILE A 213 -22.17 -15.28 -9.95
CA ILE A 213 -20.87 -14.80 -9.48
C ILE A 213 -19.77 -15.81 -9.80
N LYS A 214 -19.97 -17.07 -9.41
CA LYS A 214 -19.02 -18.16 -9.63
C LYS A 214 -18.75 -18.40 -11.12
N ASP A 215 -19.80 -18.47 -11.94
CA ASP A 215 -19.69 -18.63 -13.39
C ASP A 215 -18.89 -17.48 -14.02
N THR A 216 -19.21 -16.24 -13.66
CA THR A 216 -18.55 -15.04 -14.19
C THR A 216 -17.07 -15.00 -13.82
N ILE A 217 -16.71 -15.30 -12.56
CA ILE A 217 -15.32 -15.29 -12.11
C ILE A 217 -14.47 -16.34 -12.83
N LYS A 218 -15.04 -17.52 -13.12
CA LYS A 218 -14.34 -18.58 -13.85
C LYS A 218 -14.20 -18.27 -15.33
N ARG A 219 -15.22 -17.65 -15.93
CA ARG A 219 -15.26 -17.36 -17.36
C ARG A 219 -14.45 -16.14 -17.75
N TYR A 220 -14.39 -15.14 -16.86
CA TYR A 220 -13.80 -13.84 -17.17
C TYR A 220 -12.69 -13.47 -16.18
N PRO A 221 -11.63 -12.78 -16.62
CA PRO A 221 -10.56 -12.29 -15.73
C PRO A 221 -11.03 -11.06 -14.92
N VAL A 222 -11.98 -11.26 -14.03
CA VAL A 222 -12.63 -10.19 -13.26
C VAL A 222 -11.69 -9.66 -12.17
N LYS A 223 -11.56 -8.33 -12.07
CA LYS A 223 -10.87 -7.67 -10.96
C LYS A 223 -11.86 -6.92 -10.08
N LEU A 224 -12.10 -7.43 -8.89
CA LEU A 224 -13.04 -6.85 -7.93
C LEU A 224 -12.37 -5.89 -6.95
N SER A 225 -13.10 -4.84 -6.58
CA SER A 225 -12.68 -3.92 -5.51
C SER A 225 -12.84 -4.56 -4.13
N VAL A 226 -12.12 -4.03 -3.14
CA VAL A 226 -12.21 -4.49 -1.73
C VAL A 226 -13.66 -4.48 -1.21
N ALA A 227 -14.46 -3.47 -1.58
CA ALA A 227 -15.86 -3.40 -1.16
C ALA A 227 -16.71 -4.51 -1.78
N GLN A 228 -16.49 -4.83 -3.06
CA GLN A 228 -17.18 -5.92 -3.76
C GLN A 228 -16.78 -7.28 -3.17
N LEU A 229 -15.49 -7.49 -2.91
CA LEU A 229 -15.01 -8.73 -2.31
C LEU A 229 -15.56 -8.94 -0.90
N ARG A 230 -15.71 -7.87 -0.10
CA ARG A 230 -16.37 -7.95 1.20
C ARG A 230 -17.84 -8.35 1.08
N TYR A 231 -18.55 -7.81 0.08
CA TYR A 231 -19.95 -8.17 -0.17
C TYR A 231 -20.08 -9.64 -0.56
N ILE A 232 -19.27 -10.10 -1.51
CA ILE A 232 -19.26 -11.49 -1.97
C ILE A 232 -18.89 -12.44 -0.83
N PHE A 233 -17.88 -12.12 -0.03
CA PHE A 233 -17.52 -12.91 1.15
C PHE A 233 -18.66 -13.01 2.17
N ASN A 234 -19.37 -11.91 2.43
CA ASN A 234 -20.50 -11.91 3.37
C ASN A 234 -21.72 -12.65 2.83
N LYS A 235 -21.84 -12.75 1.50
CA LYS A 235 -22.88 -13.52 0.84
C LYS A 235 -22.60 -15.01 0.90
N ASP A 236 -21.41 -15.41 0.47
CA ASP A 236 -20.93 -16.79 0.52
C ASP A 236 -19.39 -16.80 0.57
N PRO A 237 -18.76 -17.23 1.68
CA PRO A 237 -17.32 -17.33 1.79
C PRO A 237 -16.67 -18.17 0.69
N ASP A 238 -17.32 -19.20 0.15
CA ASP A 238 -16.73 -20.08 -0.87
C ASP A 238 -16.47 -19.34 -2.19
N LEU A 239 -17.23 -18.29 -2.48
CA LEU A 239 -17.00 -17.44 -3.64
C LEU A 239 -15.64 -16.73 -3.58
N ILE A 240 -15.13 -16.43 -2.37
CA ILE A 240 -13.79 -15.84 -2.23
C ILE A 240 -12.72 -16.86 -2.60
N CYS A 241 -12.92 -18.14 -2.31
CA CYS A 241 -12.00 -19.21 -2.66
C CYS A 241 -11.87 -19.32 -4.17
N VAL A 242 -13.01 -19.33 -4.87
CA VAL A 242 -13.04 -19.34 -6.34
C VAL A 242 -12.35 -18.11 -6.90
N TYR A 243 -12.60 -16.92 -6.34
CA TYR A 243 -11.94 -15.69 -6.77
C TYR A 243 -10.42 -15.75 -6.58
N VAL A 244 -9.94 -16.18 -5.41
CA VAL A 244 -8.50 -16.29 -5.14
C VAL A 244 -7.85 -17.30 -6.07
N GLU A 245 -8.47 -18.46 -6.26
CA GLU A 245 -7.98 -19.50 -7.16
C GLU A 245 -7.81 -19.00 -8.60
N GLU A 246 -8.85 -18.42 -9.18
CA GLU A 246 -8.81 -17.93 -10.57
C GLU A 246 -7.85 -16.75 -10.73
N ARG A 247 -7.74 -15.86 -9.74
CA ARG A 247 -6.76 -14.77 -9.77
C ARG A 247 -5.33 -15.25 -9.68
N THR A 248 -5.06 -16.26 -8.86
CA THR A 248 -3.73 -16.88 -8.77
C THR A 248 -3.38 -17.64 -10.06
N LYS A 249 -4.33 -18.29 -10.74
CA LYS A 249 -4.09 -18.88 -12.07
C LYS A 249 -3.66 -17.85 -13.13
N ILE A 250 -4.20 -16.62 -13.06
CA ILE A 250 -3.93 -15.55 -14.03
C ILE A 250 -2.64 -14.77 -13.71
N GLU A 251 -2.44 -14.38 -12.44
CA GLU A 251 -1.37 -13.46 -12.02
C GLU A 251 -0.32 -14.09 -11.09
N GLY A 252 -0.45 -15.39 -10.78
CA GLY A 252 0.38 -16.07 -9.80
C GLY A 252 0.12 -15.61 -8.36
N THR A 253 1.00 -16.01 -7.44
CA THR A 253 0.95 -15.58 -6.02
C THR A 253 1.09 -14.07 -5.85
N SER A 254 1.55 -13.38 -6.89
CA SER A 254 1.67 -11.92 -6.95
C SER A 254 0.34 -11.17 -6.96
N ALA A 255 -0.78 -11.87 -7.25
CA ALA A 255 -2.13 -11.30 -7.30
C ALA A 255 -2.55 -10.63 -5.98
N PHE A 256 -1.96 -11.06 -4.86
CA PHE A 256 -2.35 -10.67 -3.51
C PHE A 256 -1.17 -10.08 -2.69
N ILE A 257 -0.30 -9.28 -3.34
CA ILE A 257 0.80 -8.57 -2.66
C ILE A 257 0.30 -7.28 -1.97
N ASN A 258 1.00 -6.84 -0.91
CA ASN A 258 0.87 -5.54 -0.23
C ASN A 258 -0.40 -5.37 0.63
N ASN A 259 -0.52 -6.13 1.72
CA ASN A 259 -1.51 -5.84 2.79
C ASN A 259 -2.93 -5.65 2.25
N ASN A 260 -3.38 -6.55 1.38
CA ASN A 260 -4.70 -6.43 0.78
C ASN A 260 -5.78 -6.40 1.90
N PRO A 261 -6.55 -5.31 2.03
CA PRO A 261 -7.49 -5.16 3.15
C PRO A 261 -8.59 -6.22 3.20
N VAL A 262 -8.82 -6.97 2.11
CA VAL A 262 -9.73 -8.12 2.12
C VAL A 262 -9.16 -9.31 2.89
N LEU A 263 -7.85 -9.59 2.78
CA LEU A 263 -7.22 -10.71 3.48
C LEU A 263 -7.25 -10.49 4.99
N THR A 264 -6.95 -9.28 5.43
CA THR A 264 -7.10 -8.88 6.84
C THR A 264 -8.56 -9.00 7.31
N TYR A 265 -9.52 -8.71 6.43
CA TYR A 265 -10.94 -8.85 6.74
C TYR A 265 -11.35 -10.33 6.88
N ILE A 266 -10.89 -11.20 5.97
CA ILE A 266 -11.10 -12.65 6.04
C ILE A 266 -10.47 -13.20 7.32
N ALA A 267 -9.21 -12.86 7.61
CA ALA A 267 -8.52 -13.26 8.84
C ALA A 267 -9.26 -12.83 10.13
N GLN A 268 -10.02 -11.73 10.09
CA GLN A 268 -10.83 -11.27 11.22
C GLN A 268 -12.16 -12.01 11.36
N LYS A 269 -12.76 -12.47 10.25
CA LYS A 269 -14.11 -13.04 10.21
C LYS A 269 -14.14 -14.55 10.15
N ASN A 270 -13.22 -15.16 9.40
CA ASN A 270 -13.04 -16.59 9.28
C ASN A 270 -11.55 -16.93 9.23
N PRO A 271 -10.89 -17.05 10.41
CA PRO A 271 -9.46 -17.34 10.50
C PRO A 271 -9.03 -18.64 9.82
N LYS A 272 -9.87 -19.69 9.88
CA LYS A 272 -9.60 -20.98 9.26
C LYS A 272 -9.51 -20.84 7.74
N LEU A 273 -10.49 -20.19 7.12
CA LEU A 273 -10.44 -19.94 5.69
C LEU A 273 -9.21 -19.10 5.30
N PHE A 274 -8.80 -18.14 6.14
CA PHE A 274 -7.58 -17.39 5.90
C PHE A 274 -6.32 -18.27 5.90
N THR A 275 -6.19 -19.17 6.88
CA THR A 275 -5.04 -20.11 6.95
C THR A 275 -5.06 -21.07 5.78
N ASP A 276 -6.22 -21.63 5.42
CA ASP A 276 -6.36 -22.56 4.28
C ASP A 276 -5.93 -21.88 2.96
N LEU A 277 -6.31 -20.62 2.75
CA LEU A 277 -5.88 -19.85 1.57
C LEU A 277 -4.40 -19.50 1.61
N TYR A 278 -3.84 -19.23 2.79
CA TYR A 278 -2.42 -18.91 2.94
C TYR A 278 -1.55 -20.13 2.70
N ASP A 279 -1.89 -21.28 3.27
CA ASP A 279 -1.17 -22.54 3.09
C ASP A 279 -1.19 -22.97 1.61
N LYS A 280 -2.29 -22.69 0.89
CA LYS A 280 -2.42 -23.02 -0.53
C LYS A 280 -1.69 -22.05 -1.48
N TYR A 281 -1.62 -20.76 -1.16
CA TYR A 281 -1.17 -19.74 -2.13
C TYR A 281 -0.03 -18.81 -1.65
N SER A 282 0.37 -18.90 -0.39
CA SER A 282 1.48 -18.17 0.24
C SER A 282 1.54 -16.67 -0.10
N PHE A 283 0.40 -15.98 -0.01
CA PHE A 283 0.31 -14.54 -0.35
C PHE A 283 1.05 -13.63 0.65
N SER A 284 1.43 -12.42 0.22
CA SER A 284 2.16 -11.47 1.06
C SER A 284 1.21 -10.49 1.79
N THR A 285 0.94 -10.75 3.07
CA THR A 285 0.16 -9.84 3.94
C THR A 285 0.68 -9.83 5.38
N THR A 286 0.60 -8.70 6.07
CA THR A 286 0.94 -8.59 7.49
C THR A 286 -0.28 -8.28 8.34
N LEU A 287 -0.49 -9.05 9.41
CA LEU A 287 -1.63 -8.90 10.31
C LEU A 287 -1.27 -8.08 11.55
N GLY A 288 -2.14 -7.15 11.90
CA GLY A 288 -2.03 -6.39 13.14
C GLY A 288 -2.19 -7.25 14.39
N ARG A 289 -1.84 -6.69 15.55
CA ARG A 289 -1.89 -7.40 16.85
C ARG A 289 -3.24 -8.05 17.15
N ARG A 290 -4.35 -7.35 16.92
CA ARG A 290 -5.71 -7.84 17.22
C ARG A 290 -6.11 -9.02 16.33
N THR A 291 -5.87 -8.93 15.03
CA THR A 291 -6.20 -10.02 14.09
C THR A 291 -5.32 -11.24 14.34
N THR A 292 -4.00 -11.04 14.54
CA THR A 292 -3.08 -12.13 14.90
C THR A 292 -3.57 -12.90 16.11
N LYS A 293 -4.03 -12.20 17.16
CA LYS A 293 -4.58 -12.84 18.36
C LYS A 293 -5.75 -13.77 18.01
N GLY A 294 -6.65 -13.34 17.13
CA GLY A 294 -7.79 -14.14 16.69
C GLY A 294 -7.37 -15.39 15.91
N VAL A 295 -6.44 -15.23 14.95
CA VAL A 295 -5.92 -16.35 14.15
C VAL A 295 -5.21 -17.39 15.02
N VAL A 296 -4.24 -16.96 15.83
CA VAL A 296 -3.49 -17.90 16.70
C VAL A 296 -4.40 -18.58 17.72
N SER A 297 -5.43 -17.90 18.23
CA SER A 297 -6.36 -18.52 19.19
C SER A 297 -7.30 -19.55 18.55
N SER A 298 -7.48 -19.52 17.22
CA SER A 298 -8.43 -20.39 16.51
C SER A 298 -7.75 -21.47 15.66
N GLN A 299 -6.53 -21.23 15.19
CA GLN A 299 -5.76 -22.12 14.32
C GLN A 299 -4.36 -22.36 14.90
N LYS A 300 -4.29 -22.60 16.22
CA LYS A 300 -3.01 -22.73 16.95
C LYS A 300 -2.14 -23.84 16.34
N ASP A 301 -2.72 -25.03 16.15
CA ASP A 301 -1.99 -26.21 15.68
C ASP A 301 -1.41 -26.01 14.27
N THR A 302 -2.20 -25.43 13.35
CA THR A 302 -1.74 -25.08 12.00
C THR A 302 -0.57 -24.10 12.03
N VAL A 303 -0.67 -23.06 12.88
CA VAL A 303 0.38 -22.04 13.02
C VAL A 303 1.65 -22.65 13.64
N VAL A 304 1.51 -23.59 14.57
CA VAL A 304 2.66 -24.28 15.20
C VAL A 304 3.33 -25.22 14.20
N HIS A 305 2.56 -25.94 13.39
CA HIS A 305 3.09 -26.87 12.39
C HIS A 305 3.81 -26.15 11.23
N ASN A 306 3.23 -25.06 10.69
CA ASN A 306 3.76 -24.30 9.55
C ASN A 306 4.43 -22.97 9.96
N LYS A 307 5.11 -23.00 11.10
CA LYS A 307 5.61 -21.85 11.86
C LYS A 307 6.44 -20.81 11.09
N GLU A 308 7.34 -21.23 10.20
CA GLU A 308 8.22 -20.32 9.45
C GLU A 308 7.44 -19.41 8.49
N ASP A 309 6.36 -19.93 7.92
CA ASP A 309 5.53 -19.17 7.01
C ASP A 309 4.63 -18.22 7.75
N TYR A 310 4.11 -18.60 8.91
CA TYR A 310 3.26 -17.73 9.72
C TYR A 310 4.05 -16.57 10.38
N LEU A 311 5.35 -16.74 10.65
CA LEU A 311 6.24 -15.66 11.12
C LEU A 311 6.34 -14.47 10.16
N LYS A 312 6.13 -14.70 8.86
CA LYS A 312 6.19 -13.65 7.83
C LYS A 312 4.94 -12.77 7.83
N ILE A 313 3.81 -13.30 8.32
CA ILE A 313 2.49 -12.66 8.19
C ILE A 313 1.84 -12.28 9.52
N LEU A 314 2.18 -12.96 10.62
CA LEU A 314 1.62 -12.73 11.94
C LEU A 314 2.46 -11.74 12.75
N ASN A 315 1.84 -11.09 13.74
CA ASN A 315 2.59 -10.26 14.67
C ASN A 315 3.37 -11.13 15.67
N ASN A 316 4.70 -11.18 15.53
CA ASN A 316 5.62 -11.97 16.36
C ASN A 316 5.36 -11.81 17.87
N GLY A 317 5.18 -10.58 18.35
CA GLY A 317 4.92 -10.33 19.78
C GLY A 317 3.57 -10.83 20.30
N VAL A 318 2.58 -11.05 19.43
CA VAL A 318 1.31 -11.71 19.82
C VAL A 318 1.44 -13.21 19.72
N MET A 319 2.09 -13.69 18.67
CA MET A 319 2.33 -15.10 18.42
C MET A 319 3.12 -15.75 19.57
N VAL A 320 4.27 -15.16 19.96
CA VAL A 320 5.10 -15.63 21.09
C VAL A 320 4.28 -15.77 22.37
N ARG A 321 3.46 -14.77 22.71
CA ARG A 321 2.61 -14.78 23.92
C ARG A 321 1.44 -15.76 23.87
N LYS A 322 1.01 -16.19 22.69
CA LYS A 322 -0.18 -17.03 22.51
C LYS A 322 0.12 -18.49 22.23
N ILE A 323 1.25 -18.77 21.58
CA ILE A 323 1.75 -20.13 21.39
C ILE A 323 2.31 -20.66 22.72
N GLY A 324 3.01 -19.83 23.50
CA GLY A 324 3.50 -20.21 24.82
C GLY A 324 4.79 -21.03 24.76
N SER A 325 4.86 -22.15 25.49
CA SER A 325 6.06 -22.98 25.61
C SER A 325 6.47 -23.67 24.31
N GLU A 326 5.53 -23.98 23.42
CA GLU A 326 5.79 -24.57 22.09
C GLU A 326 6.61 -23.64 21.19
N ILE A 327 6.70 -22.34 21.50
CA ILE A 327 7.64 -21.48 20.76
C ILE A 327 9.09 -21.94 20.98
N LYS A 328 9.42 -22.71 22.03
CA LYS A 328 10.78 -23.23 22.24
C LYS A 328 11.24 -24.14 21.11
N ASP A 329 10.28 -24.83 20.49
CA ASP A 329 10.51 -25.67 19.32
C ASP A 329 10.57 -24.81 18.04
N ILE A 330 9.91 -23.64 18.01
CA ILE A 330 9.90 -22.69 16.87
C ILE A 330 11.12 -21.79 16.84
N LEU A 331 11.53 -21.45 18.06
CA LEU A 331 12.83 -21.59 18.64
C LEU A 331 13.72 -22.45 17.71
N PHE A 332 14.36 -23.51 18.21
CA PHE A 332 15.69 -23.95 17.74
C PHE A 332 15.75 -24.89 16.53
N GLU A 333 14.66 -25.16 15.81
CA GLU A 333 14.57 -26.32 14.92
C GLU A 333 15.44 -26.29 13.64
N LYS A 334 15.69 -25.14 12.99
CA LYS A 334 16.32 -25.12 11.64
C LYS A 334 17.65 -24.40 11.44
N HIS A 335 18.25 -23.73 12.43
CA HIS A 335 19.51 -22.99 12.20
C HIS A 335 20.69 -23.52 13.02
N PRO A 336 21.81 -23.90 12.38
CA PRO A 336 23.09 -24.06 13.08
C PRO A 336 23.53 -22.70 13.66
N SER A 337 24.07 -22.72 14.89
CA SER A 337 24.86 -21.74 15.66
C SER A 337 24.96 -20.25 15.32
N THR A 338 24.80 -19.81 14.08
CA THR A 338 25.39 -18.55 13.61
C THR A 338 24.40 -17.43 13.36
N ASN A 339 23.08 -17.67 13.34
CA ASN A 339 22.10 -16.59 13.10
C ASN A 339 21.51 -16.03 14.41
N GLN A 340 22.37 -15.48 15.27
CA GLN A 340 22.01 -14.81 16.54
C GLN A 340 20.86 -13.78 16.36
N LEU A 341 20.77 -13.16 15.18
CA LEU A 341 19.73 -12.19 14.80
C LEU A 341 18.30 -12.77 14.83
N TYR A 342 18.13 -14.06 14.51
CA TYR A 342 16.80 -14.68 14.39
C TYR A 342 16.13 -14.86 15.76
N TRP A 343 16.86 -15.39 16.75
CA TRP A 343 16.40 -15.61 18.12
C TRP A 343 16.13 -14.31 18.86
N ASN A 344 17.05 -13.35 18.73
CA ASN A 344 16.93 -12.04 19.35
C ASN A 344 15.65 -11.31 18.90
N SER A 345 15.16 -11.61 17.69
CA SER A 345 13.92 -11.06 17.17
C SER A 345 12.65 -11.59 17.86
N LEU A 346 12.68 -12.80 18.42
CA LEU A 346 11.56 -13.48 19.07
C LEU A 346 11.65 -13.46 20.61
N ILE A 347 12.83 -13.73 21.19
CA ILE A 347 13.05 -13.74 22.64
C ILE A 347 12.74 -12.39 23.27
N ARG A 348 13.02 -11.28 22.58
CA ARG A 348 12.68 -9.91 23.04
C ARG A 348 11.18 -9.70 23.34
N HIS A 349 10.31 -10.59 22.86
CA HIS A 349 8.87 -10.54 23.12
C HIS A 349 8.44 -11.27 24.40
N TYR A 350 9.35 -12.02 25.05
CA TYR A 350 9.17 -12.55 26.40
C TYR A 350 9.39 -11.47 27.48
N PRO A 351 8.83 -11.65 28.70
CA PRO A 351 9.19 -10.81 29.84
C PRO A 351 10.70 -10.83 30.08
N LYS A 352 11.34 -9.66 30.24
CA LYS A 352 12.81 -9.52 30.35
C LYS A 352 13.45 -10.49 31.34
N HIS A 353 12.83 -10.69 32.50
CA HIS A 353 13.34 -11.57 33.54
C HIS A 353 13.34 -13.07 33.18
N GLN A 354 12.59 -13.49 32.16
CA GLN A 354 12.52 -14.90 31.71
C GLN A 354 13.35 -15.15 30.46
N GLN A 355 13.83 -14.09 29.79
CA GLN A 355 14.47 -14.19 28.47
C GLN A 355 15.71 -15.07 28.52
N PHE A 356 16.59 -14.85 29.51
CA PHE A 356 17.82 -15.62 29.67
C PHE A 356 17.54 -17.06 30.11
N ASP A 357 16.71 -17.28 31.13
CA ASP A 357 16.41 -18.64 31.59
C ASP A 357 15.78 -19.51 30.48
N ILE A 358 14.87 -18.92 29.69
CA ILE A 358 14.29 -19.58 28.52
C ILE A 358 15.41 -19.89 27.53
N PHE A 359 16.27 -18.92 27.21
CA PHE A 359 17.38 -19.14 26.31
C PHE A 359 18.31 -20.27 26.81
N GLU A 360 18.83 -20.17 28.03
CA GLU A 360 19.80 -21.10 28.62
C GLU A 360 19.24 -22.51 28.72
N THR A 361 18.03 -22.67 29.25
CA THR A 361 17.38 -24.00 29.36
C THR A 361 17.21 -24.62 27.99
N THR A 362 16.81 -23.80 27.01
CA THR A 362 16.54 -24.26 25.65
C THR A 362 17.85 -24.59 24.93
N TYR A 363 18.90 -23.78 25.09
CA TYR A 363 20.25 -24.03 24.59
C TYR A 363 20.81 -25.34 25.15
N ASN A 364 20.84 -25.48 26.48
CA ASN A 364 21.38 -26.66 27.16
C ASN A 364 20.60 -27.94 26.86
N SER A 365 19.30 -27.84 26.54
CA SER A 365 18.50 -29.01 26.15
C SER A 365 18.77 -29.49 24.72
N MET A 366 19.31 -28.63 23.87
CA MET A 366 19.49 -28.91 22.46
C MET A 366 20.93 -29.08 22.05
N HIS A 367 21.87 -28.42 22.72
CA HIS A 367 23.28 -28.48 22.40
C HIS A 367 24.03 -29.47 23.29
N CYS A 368 25.08 -30.08 22.75
CA CYS A 368 25.92 -31.04 23.48
C CYS A 368 26.82 -30.39 24.54
N HIS A 369 27.04 -29.08 24.46
CA HIS A 369 27.75 -28.29 25.46
C HIS A 369 26.79 -27.37 26.22
N LYS A 370 27.06 -27.15 27.50
CA LYS A 370 26.33 -26.13 28.26
C LYS A 370 26.68 -24.75 27.71
N PHE A 371 25.72 -23.83 27.69
CA PHE A 371 25.92 -22.45 27.27
C PHE A 371 27.11 -21.78 28.00
N ALA A 372 27.24 -22.03 29.30
CA ALA A 372 28.32 -21.48 30.12
C ALA A 372 29.73 -21.97 29.73
N GLU A 373 29.83 -23.05 28.95
CA GLU A 373 31.08 -23.68 28.50
C GLU A 373 31.40 -23.32 27.03
N ASP A 374 30.43 -22.80 26.28
CA ASP A 374 30.58 -22.44 24.87
C ASP A 374 30.80 -20.93 24.71
N ILE A 375 32.06 -20.52 24.82
CA ILE A 375 32.45 -19.11 24.70
C ILE A 375 32.18 -18.53 23.31
N ASN A 376 32.07 -19.36 22.27
CA ASN A 376 31.79 -18.89 20.90
C ASN A 376 30.31 -18.55 20.72
N ALA A 377 29.42 -19.20 21.46
CA ALA A 377 28.00 -18.91 21.47
C ALA A 377 27.65 -17.58 22.19
N VAL A 378 28.49 -17.12 23.12
CA VAL A 378 28.27 -15.89 23.90
C VAL A 378 28.32 -14.65 23.00
N SER A 379 27.20 -13.90 22.94
CA SER A 379 27.10 -12.63 22.22
C SER A 379 26.84 -11.46 23.15
N GLU A 380 27.05 -10.24 22.65
CA GLU A 380 26.68 -9.00 23.35
C GLU A 380 25.22 -9.01 23.86
N ASP A 381 24.28 -9.44 23.02
CA ASP A 381 22.86 -9.46 23.38
C ASP A 381 22.57 -10.49 24.47
N MET A 382 23.30 -11.62 24.49
CA MET A 382 23.19 -12.61 25.57
C MET A 382 23.72 -12.06 26.89
N LEU A 383 24.90 -11.43 26.87
CA LEU A 383 25.46 -10.77 28.05
C LEU A 383 24.50 -9.71 28.60
N LYS A 384 23.81 -8.93 27.74
CA LYS A 384 22.76 -7.98 28.18
C LYS A 384 21.57 -8.65 28.85
N MET A 385 21.21 -9.86 28.45
CA MET A 385 20.06 -10.60 28.99
C MET A 385 20.37 -11.31 30.31
N MET A 386 21.63 -11.62 30.59
CA MET A 386 22.05 -12.37 31.78
C MET A 386 21.68 -11.65 33.09
N PRO A 387 20.95 -12.30 34.01
CA PRO A 387 20.59 -11.69 35.29
C PRO A 387 21.74 -11.71 36.30
N ASN A 388 22.60 -12.74 36.28
CA ASN A 388 23.70 -12.90 37.22
C ASN A 388 24.93 -12.07 36.77
N ALA A 389 25.24 -11.01 37.53
CA ALA A 389 26.35 -10.12 37.22
C ALA A 389 27.73 -10.80 37.33
N GLN A 390 27.91 -11.79 38.22
CA GLN A 390 29.19 -12.47 38.41
C GLN A 390 29.50 -13.43 37.26
N GLU A 391 28.51 -14.21 36.82
CA GLU A 391 28.67 -15.09 35.65
C GLU A 391 28.86 -14.29 34.36
N ARG A 392 28.10 -13.19 34.21
CA ARG A 392 28.27 -12.26 33.10
C ARG A 392 29.67 -11.66 33.08
N GLU A 393 30.20 -11.24 34.24
CA GLU A 393 31.57 -10.73 34.35
C GLU A 393 32.59 -11.80 33.92
N LYS A 394 32.46 -13.03 34.41
CA LYS A 394 33.35 -14.14 34.03
C LYS A 394 33.40 -14.35 32.51
N LEU A 395 32.24 -14.40 31.86
CA LEU A 395 32.15 -14.60 30.40
C LEU A 395 32.64 -13.36 29.62
N ALA A 396 32.35 -12.15 30.11
CA ALA A 396 32.82 -10.91 29.49
C ALA A 396 34.35 -10.79 29.53
N LEU A 397 34.99 -11.17 30.65
CA LEU A 397 36.45 -11.17 30.77
C LEU A 397 37.09 -12.20 29.81
N LEU A 398 36.53 -13.40 29.71
CA LEU A 398 37.00 -14.42 28.75
C LEU A 398 36.87 -13.95 27.29
N LYS A 399 35.76 -13.29 26.93
CA LYS A 399 35.57 -12.69 25.60
C LYS A 399 36.55 -11.57 25.32
N MET A 400 36.79 -10.71 26.30
CA MET A 400 37.77 -9.62 26.21
C MET A 400 39.20 -10.15 25.97
N GLU A 401 39.56 -11.28 26.60
CA GLU A 401 40.85 -11.95 26.38
C GLU A 401 40.95 -12.60 24.99
N LEU A 402 39.89 -13.29 24.55
CA LEU A 402 39.87 -14.00 23.26
C LEU A 402 39.87 -13.05 22.06
N GLU A 403 39.08 -11.99 22.11
CA GLU A 403 38.86 -11.08 20.97
C GLU A 403 39.74 -9.82 21.06
N CYS A 404 40.45 -9.61 22.18
CA CYS A 404 41.23 -8.40 22.47
C CYS A 404 40.39 -7.10 22.40
N GLU A 405 39.07 -7.19 22.63
CA GLU A 405 38.14 -6.07 22.51
C GLU A 405 37.73 -5.49 23.87
N LYS A 406 38.04 -4.20 24.08
CA LYS A 406 37.71 -3.49 25.34
C LYS A 406 36.20 -3.25 25.52
N ASP A 407 35.40 -3.41 24.47
CA ASP A 407 33.97 -3.12 24.49
C ASP A 407 33.17 -4.06 25.42
N TYR A 408 33.74 -5.20 25.78
CA TYR A 408 33.17 -6.12 26.78
C TYR A 408 33.21 -5.58 28.22
N LEU A 409 33.98 -4.53 28.50
CA LEU A 409 34.06 -3.91 29.83
C LEU A 409 32.69 -3.41 30.33
N LYS A 410 31.76 -3.09 29.42
CA LYS A 410 30.39 -2.69 29.79
C LYS A 410 29.57 -3.81 30.44
N TYR A 411 30.02 -5.07 30.38
CA TYR A 411 29.28 -6.23 30.90
C TYR A 411 29.76 -6.75 32.27
N VAL A 412 30.89 -6.25 32.76
CA VAL A 412 31.45 -6.62 34.08
C VAL A 412 30.69 -5.93 35.23
N THR A 413 31.06 -6.17 36.49
CA THR A 413 30.50 -5.42 37.63
C THR A 413 30.91 -3.94 37.60
N SER A 414 30.00 -3.06 38.03
CA SER A 414 30.22 -1.61 38.03
C SER A 414 31.42 -1.19 38.89
N ASN A 415 31.66 -1.88 40.00
CA ASN A 415 32.83 -1.63 40.86
C ASN A 415 34.15 -1.94 40.14
N TYR A 416 34.23 -3.06 39.42
CA TYR A 416 35.42 -3.40 38.63
C TYR A 416 35.64 -2.38 37.51
N CYS A 417 34.60 -2.09 36.73
CA CYS A 417 34.66 -1.12 35.64
C CYS A 417 35.08 0.28 36.10
N LEU A 418 34.52 0.77 37.22
CA LEU A 418 34.88 2.08 37.77
C LEU A 418 36.30 2.12 38.33
N LYS A 419 36.76 1.06 39.00
CA LYS A 419 38.16 0.98 39.45
C LYS A 419 39.12 1.03 38.28
N GLU A 420 38.86 0.27 37.22
CA GLU A 420 39.65 0.29 35.99
C GLU A 420 39.67 1.69 35.35
N LEU A 421 38.51 2.34 35.26
CA LEU A 421 38.41 3.72 34.77
C LEU A 421 39.24 4.67 35.64
N MET A 422 39.05 4.66 36.95
CA MET A 422 39.71 5.60 37.88
C MET A 422 41.24 5.43 37.89
N ASN A 423 41.73 4.20 37.75
CA ASN A 423 43.16 3.92 37.67
C ASN A 423 43.79 4.46 36.37
N LYS A 424 43.05 4.42 35.26
CA LYS A 424 43.58 4.77 33.93
C LYS A 424 43.28 6.20 33.51
N ILE A 425 42.25 6.85 34.05
CA ILE A 425 41.68 8.10 33.52
C ILE A 425 42.69 9.22 33.26
N ASN A 426 43.73 9.33 34.10
CA ASN A 426 44.79 10.34 33.99
C ASN A 426 45.80 10.06 32.85
N HIS A 427 45.90 8.81 32.42
CA HIS A 427 46.85 8.34 31.42
C HIS A 427 46.20 8.08 30.05
N LEU A 428 44.86 8.15 29.98
CA LEU A 428 44.10 8.00 28.74
C LEU A 428 44.13 9.28 27.91
N THR A 429 44.20 9.11 26.59
CA THR A 429 43.90 10.19 25.64
C THR A 429 42.43 10.61 25.75
N THR A 430 42.08 11.79 25.23
CA THR A 430 40.69 12.28 25.24
C THR A 430 39.70 11.30 24.62
N SER A 431 40.04 10.71 23.47
CA SER A 431 39.19 9.75 22.75
C SER A 431 39.01 8.46 23.57
N GLU A 432 40.09 7.94 24.16
CA GLU A 432 40.01 6.77 25.03
C GLU A 432 39.20 7.07 26.29
N ARG A 433 39.36 8.25 26.89
CA ARG A 433 38.60 8.66 28.07
C ARG A 433 37.10 8.72 27.78
N ALA A 434 36.71 9.28 26.63
CA ALA A 434 35.31 9.30 26.19
C ALA A 434 34.75 7.87 26.07
N LYS A 435 35.47 6.98 25.39
CA LYS A 435 35.09 5.56 25.24
C LYS A 435 35.01 4.83 26.58
N TYR A 436 35.92 5.06 27.51
CA TYR A 436 35.87 4.44 28.83
C TYR A 436 34.69 4.95 29.68
N ILE A 437 34.35 6.24 29.60
CA ILE A 437 33.18 6.80 30.27
C ILE A 437 31.89 6.28 29.64
N GLU A 438 31.84 6.15 28.32
CA GLU A 438 30.76 5.48 27.59
C GLU A 438 30.53 4.06 28.13
N LEU A 439 31.58 3.23 28.16
CA LEU A 439 31.51 1.85 28.65
C LEU A 439 31.14 1.77 30.14
N ALA A 440 31.66 2.68 30.98
CA ALA A 440 31.31 2.76 32.40
C ALA A 440 29.84 3.16 32.61
N THR A 441 29.31 4.05 31.76
CA THR A 441 27.90 4.46 31.80
C THR A 441 27.00 3.28 31.49
N GLU A 442 27.31 2.57 30.40
CA GLU A 442 26.60 1.35 30.02
C GLU A 442 26.71 0.28 31.11
N CYS A 443 27.89 0.09 31.71
CA CYS A 443 28.12 -0.84 32.81
C CYS A 443 27.24 -0.53 34.03
N CYS A 444 27.22 0.72 34.49
CA CYS A 444 26.38 1.12 35.63
C CYS A 444 24.88 0.93 35.31
N CYS A 445 24.47 1.29 34.10
CA CYS A 445 23.07 1.17 33.67
C CYS A 445 22.63 -0.30 33.51
N LEU A 446 23.47 -1.17 32.98
CA LEU A 446 23.18 -2.60 32.81
C LEU A 446 23.09 -3.32 34.16
N ASN A 447 23.99 -3.01 35.09
CA ASN A 447 23.98 -3.57 36.45
C ASN A 447 22.92 -2.93 37.37
N LYS A 448 22.32 -1.80 36.95
CA LYS A 448 21.42 -0.96 37.78
C LYS A 448 22.06 -0.52 39.10
N ASP A 449 23.38 -0.30 39.10
CA ASP A 449 24.13 0.14 40.27
C ASP A 449 24.09 1.67 40.36
N MET A 450 23.10 2.19 41.08
CA MET A 450 22.90 3.62 41.25
C MET A 450 24.04 4.27 42.06
N THR A 451 24.67 3.55 42.99
CA THR A 451 25.79 4.11 43.77
C THR A 451 27.03 4.32 42.91
N SER A 452 27.33 3.36 42.03
CA SER A 452 28.39 3.52 41.04
C SER A 452 28.04 4.59 39.99
N LEU A 453 26.77 4.66 39.57
CA LEU A 453 26.31 5.69 38.65
C LEU A 453 26.42 7.10 39.25
N GLU A 454 26.08 7.30 40.53
CA GLU A 454 26.25 8.57 41.26
C GLU A 454 27.72 9.04 41.19
N LYS A 455 28.66 8.15 41.50
CA LYS A 455 30.11 8.44 41.42
C LYS A 455 30.56 8.78 40.01
N LEU A 456 30.01 8.09 39.00
CA LEU A 456 30.31 8.38 37.59
C LEU A 456 29.74 9.75 37.16
N CYS A 457 28.52 10.08 37.59
CA CYS A 457 27.92 11.39 37.34
C CYS A 457 28.77 12.51 37.97
N GLU A 458 29.20 12.33 39.22
CA GLU A 458 30.10 13.26 39.91
C GLU A 458 31.44 13.40 39.19
N LEU A 459 32.05 12.28 38.77
CA LEU A 459 33.30 12.26 38.02
C LEU A 459 33.18 13.09 36.73
N VAL A 460 32.12 12.86 35.95
CA VAL A 460 31.89 13.59 34.69
C VAL A 460 31.62 15.07 34.95
N CYS A 461 30.79 15.38 35.95
CA CYS A 461 30.37 16.73 36.28
C CYS A 461 31.50 17.60 36.87
N VAL A 462 32.31 17.03 37.77
CA VAL A 462 33.32 17.78 38.54
C VAL A 462 34.70 17.65 37.87
N ARG A 463 35.16 16.43 37.63
CA ARG A 463 36.54 16.18 37.16
C ARG A 463 36.68 16.36 35.65
N CYS A 464 35.69 15.94 34.86
CA CYS A 464 35.67 16.12 33.40
C CYS A 464 34.94 17.40 32.93
N LYS A 465 34.69 18.35 33.84
CA LYS A 465 34.03 19.63 33.52
C LYS A 465 34.76 20.44 32.44
N ASN A 466 36.09 20.41 32.51
CA ASN A 466 36.98 21.16 31.61
C ASN A 466 37.56 20.30 30.48
N ASP A 467 37.19 19.03 30.42
CA ASP A 467 37.57 18.13 29.33
C ASP A 467 36.84 18.45 28.02
N ASP A 468 37.27 17.77 26.94
CA ASP A 468 36.62 17.84 25.64
C ASP A 468 35.12 17.52 25.72
N ALA A 469 34.35 18.16 24.84
CA ALA A 469 32.90 18.01 24.81
C ALA A 469 32.42 16.58 24.50
N SER A 470 33.19 15.80 23.73
CA SER A 470 32.87 14.40 23.41
C SER A 470 32.59 13.57 24.65
N ILE A 471 33.40 13.69 25.70
CA ILE A 471 33.24 12.94 26.96
C ILE A 471 31.88 13.17 27.60
N ARG A 472 31.46 14.43 27.74
CA ARG A 472 30.15 14.78 28.35
C ARG A 472 28.99 14.36 27.43
N ARG A 473 29.15 14.54 26.12
CA ARG A 473 28.13 14.18 25.13
C ARG A 473 27.90 12.68 25.05
N ASP A 474 28.96 11.89 25.06
CA ASP A 474 28.88 10.42 25.01
C ASP A 474 28.27 9.87 26.29
N PHE A 475 28.65 10.41 27.46
CA PHE A 475 28.00 10.11 28.74
C PHE A 475 26.48 10.35 28.69
N LEU A 476 26.06 11.56 28.32
CA LEU A 476 24.64 11.92 28.25
C LEU A 476 23.91 11.08 27.19
N HIS A 477 24.52 10.88 26.03
CA HIS A 477 23.95 10.07 24.96
C HIS A 477 23.70 8.64 25.43
N LYS A 478 24.68 7.98 26.05
CA LYS A 478 24.50 6.62 26.55
C LYS A 478 23.50 6.54 27.67
N LEU A 479 23.52 7.47 28.62
CA LEU A 479 22.51 7.51 29.68
C LEU A 479 21.08 7.63 29.10
N SER A 480 20.90 8.45 28.06
CA SER A 480 19.60 8.63 27.38
C SER A 480 19.03 7.34 26.76
N CYS A 481 19.90 6.38 26.41
CA CYS A 481 19.49 5.10 25.83
C CYS A 481 18.84 4.16 26.86
N TYR A 482 19.05 4.38 28.18
CA TYR A 482 18.56 3.52 29.26
C TYR A 482 17.36 4.14 29.98
N LYS A 483 16.20 4.17 29.31
CA LYS A 483 14.96 4.82 29.82
C LYS A 483 14.53 4.37 31.22
N GLY A 484 14.66 3.08 31.54
CA GLY A 484 14.32 2.57 32.87
C GLY A 484 15.25 3.07 33.98
N ILE A 485 16.49 3.42 33.66
CA ILE A 485 17.44 4.03 34.62
C ILE A 485 17.06 5.48 34.87
N LEU A 486 16.69 6.23 33.83
CA LEU A 486 16.25 7.62 33.97
C LEU A 486 15.06 7.77 34.95
N GLU A 487 14.16 6.79 35.00
CA GLU A 487 13.02 6.75 35.92
C GLU A 487 13.43 6.45 37.38
N MET A 488 14.64 5.91 37.61
CA MET A 488 15.18 5.53 38.93
C MET A 488 16.13 6.57 39.52
N LEU A 489 16.51 7.60 38.75
CA LEU A 489 17.44 8.63 39.21
C LEU A 489 16.83 9.46 40.36
N ASP A 490 17.63 9.70 41.39
CA ASP A 490 17.28 10.54 42.53
C ASP A 490 17.88 11.96 42.43
N GLU A 491 17.67 12.75 43.48
CA GLU A 491 18.14 14.14 43.55
C GLU A 491 19.64 14.30 43.33
N LYS A 492 20.46 13.37 43.83
CA LYS A 492 21.92 13.46 43.68
C LYS A 492 22.35 13.22 42.24
N HIS A 493 21.75 12.23 41.58
CA HIS A 493 22.00 11.97 40.17
C HIS A 493 21.60 13.17 39.31
N TRP A 494 20.38 13.67 39.51
CA TRP A 494 19.86 14.80 38.76
C TRP A 494 20.70 16.06 38.96
N LYS A 495 21.18 16.32 40.19
CA LYS A 495 22.09 17.44 40.45
C LYS A 495 23.30 17.45 39.50
N TYR A 496 24.03 16.32 39.40
CA TYR A 496 25.22 16.23 38.55
C TYR A 496 24.88 16.21 37.06
N ILE A 497 23.80 15.54 36.65
CA ILE A 497 23.36 15.49 35.24
C ILE A 497 22.95 16.88 34.75
N ILE A 498 22.14 17.61 35.53
CA ILE A 498 21.71 18.96 35.20
C ILE A 498 22.89 19.93 35.15
N GLU A 499 23.85 19.82 36.08
CA GLU A 499 25.07 20.64 36.03
C GLU A 499 25.96 20.29 34.81
N THR A 500 26.01 19.02 34.41
CA THR A 500 26.72 18.58 33.19
C THR A 500 26.06 19.17 31.93
N ILE A 501 24.72 19.12 31.84
CA ILE A 501 23.95 19.73 30.74
C ILE A 501 24.18 21.25 30.71
N ALA A 502 24.06 21.92 31.86
CA ALA A 502 24.28 23.36 31.97
C ALA A 502 25.70 23.76 31.54
N THR A 503 26.71 22.96 31.90
CA THR A 503 28.11 23.16 31.48
C THR A 503 28.26 23.03 29.96
N GLU A 504 27.65 22.02 29.35
CA GLU A 504 27.74 21.81 27.91
C GLU A 504 27.01 22.91 27.12
N LYS A 505 25.85 23.35 27.61
CA LYS A 505 25.08 24.45 27.03
C LYS A 505 25.77 25.79 27.17
N ALA A 506 26.45 26.05 28.29
CA ALA A 506 27.26 27.26 28.46
C ALA A 506 28.42 27.36 27.44
N LYS A 507 28.86 26.22 26.89
CA LYS A 507 29.87 26.15 25.82
C LYS A 507 29.27 26.08 24.40
N ASN A 508 27.97 26.35 24.24
CA ASN A 508 27.22 26.21 22.98
C ASN A 508 27.30 24.80 22.36
N GLY A 509 27.40 23.77 23.19
CA GLY A 509 27.46 22.38 22.76
C GLY A 509 26.11 21.77 22.42
N TRP A 510 26.08 20.84 21.47
CA TRP A 510 24.89 20.05 21.15
C TRP A 510 24.90 18.71 21.89
N ILE A 511 23.73 18.28 22.38
CA ILE A 511 23.57 17.08 23.22
C ILE A 511 22.67 16.06 22.51
N TYR A 512 23.22 14.90 22.15
CA TYR A 512 22.43 13.80 21.59
C TYR A 512 21.56 13.17 22.70
N GLY A 513 20.26 13.01 22.46
CA GLY A 513 19.34 12.39 23.43
C GLY A 513 18.85 13.33 24.54
N GLU A 514 19.12 14.63 24.44
CA GLU A 514 18.66 15.66 25.38
C GLU A 514 17.17 15.56 25.68
N ASN A 515 16.33 15.34 24.65
CA ASN A 515 14.88 15.24 24.79
C ASN A 515 14.44 14.12 25.74
N ASP A 516 15.09 12.94 25.70
CA ASP A 516 14.74 11.82 26.58
C ASP A 516 15.15 12.10 28.03
N ILE A 517 16.31 12.75 28.24
CA ILE A 517 16.78 13.13 29.58
C ILE A 517 15.88 14.22 30.17
N MET A 518 15.61 15.28 29.40
CA MET A 518 14.79 16.41 29.85
C MET A 518 13.35 15.98 30.14
N LEU A 519 12.78 15.08 29.32
CA LEU A 519 11.47 14.51 29.61
C LEU A 519 11.42 13.82 30.97
N ASN A 520 12.43 13.02 31.31
CA ASN A 520 12.47 12.31 32.59
C ASN A 520 12.80 13.24 33.76
N ALA A 521 13.62 14.27 33.55
CA ALA A 521 13.84 15.32 34.55
C ALA A 521 12.53 16.05 34.89
N ILE A 522 11.74 16.42 33.86
CA ILE A 522 10.42 17.04 34.05
C ILE A 522 9.49 16.09 34.80
N LYS A 523 9.44 14.81 34.42
CA LYS A 523 8.60 13.82 35.12
C LYS A 523 8.99 13.64 36.59
N TYR A 524 10.29 13.62 36.89
CA TYR A 524 10.80 13.57 38.26
C TYR A 524 10.32 14.77 39.08
N LEU A 525 10.53 15.99 38.56
CA LEU A 525 10.11 17.22 39.26
C LEU A 525 8.57 17.29 39.43
N VAL A 526 7.80 16.92 38.40
CA VAL A 526 6.33 16.86 38.45
C VAL A 526 5.85 15.82 39.47
N LYS A 527 6.52 14.68 39.58
CA LYS A 527 6.16 13.62 40.54
C LYS A 527 6.37 14.08 41.99
N ASP A 528 7.40 14.89 42.23
CA ASP A 528 7.77 15.40 43.55
C ASP A 528 7.17 16.78 43.88
N ASP A 529 6.25 17.27 43.04
CA ASP A 529 5.62 18.61 43.15
C ASP A 529 6.64 19.76 43.24
N LYS A 530 7.79 19.57 42.56
CA LYS A 530 8.88 20.55 42.47
C LYS A 530 8.71 21.40 41.21
N SER A 531 9.06 22.68 41.34
CA SER A 531 9.06 23.66 40.24
C SER A 531 10.06 23.27 39.14
N LEU A 532 9.67 23.47 37.88
CA LEU A 532 10.55 23.35 36.69
C LEU A 532 11.38 24.62 36.46
N LYS A 533 11.14 25.73 37.16
CA LYS A 533 11.81 27.04 36.92
C LYS A 533 13.33 26.92 36.93
N GLU A 534 13.90 26.20 37.89
CA GLU A 534 15.34 26.00 37.99
C GLU A 534 15.90 25.22 36.79
N LEU A 535 15.20 24.17 36.36
CA LEU A 535 15.53 23.38 35.18
C LEU A 535 15.45 24.24 33.91
N ILE A 536 14.41 25.07 33.80
CA ILE A 536 14.19 25.98 32.68
C ILE A 536 15.32 27.02 32.59
N GLN A 537 15.71 27.61 33.73
CA GLN A 537 16.75 28.63 33.82
C GLN A 537 18.15 28.09 33.57
N LYS A 538 18.50 26.93 34.15
CA LYS A 538 19.86 26.37 34.10
C LYS A 538 20.20 25.75 32.76
N CYS A 539 19.26 25.03 32.14
CA CYS A 539 19.59 24.24 30.95
C CYS A 539 19.45 25.00 29.64
N LYS A 540 18.81 26.18 29.62
CA LYS A 540 18.57 26.99 28.39
C LYS A 540 18.15 26.11 27.21
N CYS A 541 17.30 25.12 27.46
CA CYS A 541 17.00 24.07 26.48
C CYS A 541 16.26 24.65 25.28
N ASP A 542 16.44 23.96 24.14
CA ASP A 542 15.57 24.12 22.99
C ASP A 542 14.22 23.46 23.30
N TRP A 543 13.31 24.22 23.93
CA TRP A 543 12.00 23.75 24.35
C TRP A 543 11.13 23.32 23.15
N ASP A 544 11.41 23.86 21.96
CA ASP A 544 10.74 23.50 20.72
C ASP A 544 10.99 22.02 20.42
N SER A 545 12.26 21.58 20.53
CA SER A 545 12.65 20.18 20.37
C SER A 545 11.98 19.23 21.38
N ILE A 546 11.76 19.69 22.62
CA ILE A 546 11.10 18.90 23.68
C ILE A 546 9.59 18.80 23.43
N LEU A 547 8.94 19.91 23.10
CA LEU A 547 7.49 19.98 22.87
C LEU A 547 7.07 19.33 21.54
N MET A 548 7.95 19.30 20.54
CA MET A 548 7.78 18.51 19.32
C MET A 548 7.88 17.00 19.56
N PHE A 549 8.49 16.56 20.66
CA PHE A 549 8.64 15.14 20.95
C PHE A 549 7.32 14.54 21.46
N SER A 550 6.70 13.68 20.64
CA SER A 550 5.37 13.08 20.92
C SER A 550 5.24 12.38 22.29
N GLY A 551 6.36 11.98 22.90
CA GLY A 551 6.42 11.38 24.24
C GLY A 551 5.89 12.29 25.35
N ILE A 552 6.26 13.58 25.36
CA ILE A 552 5.81 14.51 26.40
C ILE A 552 4.33 14.82 26.24
N MET A 553 3.86 15.03 25.00
CA MET A 553 2.45 15.35 24.70
C MET A 553 1.45 14.26 25.13
N ASN A 554 1.92 13.05 25.47
CA ASN A 554 1.12 11.97 26.04
C ASN A 554 1.00 12.01 27.57
N ASP A 555 1.85 12.77 28.26
CA ASP A 555 1.82 12.96 29.71
C ASP A 555 1.15 14.29 30.06
N PHE A 556 -0.15 14.23 30.39
CA PHE A 556 -0.97 15.42 30.55
C PHE A 556 -0.49 16.34 31.69
N LYS A 557 0.05 15.77 32.79
CA LYS A 557 0.51 16.55 33.95
C LYS A 557 1.81 17.28 33.62
N SER A 558 2.77 16.57 33.04
CA SER A 558 4.07 17.16 32.68
C SER A 558 3.93 18.27 31.66
N VAL A 559 3.08 18.10 30.63
CA VAL A 559 2.86 19.15 29.61
C VAL A 559 2.16 20.36 30.20
N LYS A 560 1.16 20.14 31.06
CA LYS A 560 0.42 21.25 31.67
C LYS A 560 1.32 22.08 32.58
N LEU A 561 2.11 21.43 33.43
CA LEU A 561 3.06 22.14 34.30
C LEU A 561 4.13 22.85 33.47
N LEU A 562 4.72 22.17 32.47
CA LEU A 562 5.72 22.76 31.59
C LEU A 562 5.19 24.01 30.87
N LEU A 563 4.02 23.93 30.24
CA LEU A 563 3.42 25.08 29.54
C LEU A 563 3.08 26.22 30.53
N SER A 564 2.57 25.90 31.72
CA SER A 564 2.24 26.90 32.74
C SER A 564 3.48 27.60 33.29
N GLU A 565 4.59 26.88 33.48
CA GLU A 565 5.84 27.48 33.95
C GLU A 565 6.58 28.24 32.85
N LEU A 566 6.52 27.79 31.60
CA LEU A 566 7.04 28.53 30.45
C LEU A 566 6.31 29.86 30.26
N PHE A 567 5.02 29.92 30.60
CA PHE A 567 4.23 31.15 30.64
C PHE A 567 4.70 32.16 31.69
N GLU A 568 5.12 31.68 32.86
CA GLU A 568 5.59 32.52 33.96
C GLU A 568 7.09 32.90 33.86
N THR A 569 7.87 32.16 33.08
CA THR A 569 9.33 32.33 33.05
C THR A 569 9.74 33.39 32.03
N GLU A 570 10.20 34.56 32.49
CA GLU A 570 10.74 35.64 31.65
C GLU A 570 12.09 35.27 30.99
N VAL A 571 12.75 34.21 31.46
CA VAL A 571 14.15 33.86 31.15
C VAL A 571 14.35 33.17 29.80
N VAL A 572 13.29 32.67 29.16
CA VAL A 572 13.37 32.13 27.78
C VAL A 572 13.23 33.28 26.76
N LYS A 573 13.97 34.36 26.97
CA LYS A 573 14.33 35.24 25.85
C LYS A 573 15.48 34.55 25.13
N PRO A 574 15.40 34.31 23.81
CA PRO A 574 16.58 33.92 23.06
C PRO A 574 17.71 34.90 23.39
N SER A 575 18.96 34.45 23.42
CA SER A 575 20.14 35.24 23.82
C SER A 575 20.37 36.53 23.01
N SER A 576 19.51 36.81 22.04
CA SER A 576 19.39 38.07 21.33
C SER A 576 18.53 39.07 22.13
N ASP A 577 19.00 40.31 22.25
CA ASP A 577 18.17 41.45 22.69
C ASP A 577 17.01 41.78 21.72
N ASP A 578 16.76 40.94 20.70
CA ASP A 578 15.71 41.11 19.70
C ASP A 578 14.33 40.74 20.29
N PRO A 579 13.45 41.72 20.53
CA PRO A 579 12.12 41.49 21.08
C PRO A 579 11.25 40.58 20.21
N LEU A 580 11.52 40.50 18.90
CA LEU A 580 10.71 39.73 17.95
C LEU A 580 11.01 38.24 18.01
N LEU A 581 12.24 37.84 18.37
CA LEU A 581 12.55 36.43 18.59
C LEU A 581 11.84 35.90 19.83
N ALA A 582 11.70 36.70 20.89
CA ALA A 582 10.88 36.36 22.06
C ALA A 582 9.38 36.25 21.70
N ALA A 583 8.87 37.19 20.90
CA ALA A 583 7.47 37.16 20.47
C ALA A 583 7.15 35.96 19.57
N SER A 584 8.13 35.52 18.75
CA SER A 584 8.03 34.31 17.93
C SER A 584 7.90 33.05 18.77
N PHE A 585 8.68 32.92 19.85
CA PHE A 585 8.58 31.79 20.78
C PHE A 585 7.22 31.74 21.48
N ASP A 586 6.67 32.89 21.89
CA ASP A 586 5.33 32.94 22.48
C ASP A 586 4.22 32.48 21.50
N CYS A 587 4.38 32.77 20.19
CA CYS A 587 3.48 32.25 19.16
C CYS A 587 3.57 30.72 19.04
N GLU A 588 4.75 30.15 19.21
CA GLU A 588 4.93 28.69 19.25
C GLU A 588 4.29 28.04 20.49
N LEU A 589 4.45 28.64 21.68
CA LEU A 589 3.75 28.18 22.87
C LEU A 589 2.23 28.16 22.68
N ALA A 590 1.69 29.15 21.96
CA ALA A 590 0.27 29.19 21.63
C ALA A 590 -0.16 28.01 20.75
N TYR A 591 0.70 27.57 19.84
CA TYR A 591 0.46 26.37 19.04
C TYR A 591 0.49 25.09 19.87
N TYR A 592 1.42 24.92 20.81
CA TYR A 592 1.42 23.73 21.68
C TYR A 592 0.20 23.69 22.60
N CYS A 593 -0.23 24.85 23.10
CA CYS A 593 -1.49 24.96 23.84
C CYS A 593 -2.70 24.58 22.98
N LYS A 594 -2.74 24.96 21.70
CA LYS A 594 -3.77 24.48 20.74
C LYS A 594 -3.77 22.95 20.62
N ILE A 595 -2.59 22.31 20.50
CA ILE A 595 -2.50 20.85 20.44
C ILE A 595 -3.02 20.24 21.75
N TYR A 596 -2.56 20.76 22.88
CA TYR A 596 -2.95 20.30 24.21
C TYR A 596 -4.47 20.40 24.42
N ASN A 597 -5.06 21.59 24.23
CA ASN A 597 -6.49 21.82 24.41
C ASN A 597 -7.36 20.98 23.45
N LYS A 598 -6.86 20.70 22.23
CA LYS A 598 -7.56 19.79 21.30
C LYS A 598 -7.56 18.34 21.79
N LYS A 599 -6.49 17.91 22.46
CA LYS A 599 -6.35 16.56 23.01
C LYS A 599 -7.09 16.40 24.34
N TYR A 600 -7.12 17.46 25.15
CA TYR A 600 -7.71 17.48 26.50
C TYR A 600 -8.76 18.59 26.62
N PRO A 601 -9.95 18.44 26.02
CA PRO A 601 -10.96 19.51 25.95
C PRO A 601 -11.62 19.86 27.31
N ASN A 602 -11.48 18.99 28.32
CA ASN A 602 -12.06 19.20 29.65
C ASN A 602 -11.08 19.82 30.65
N ASP A 603 -9.79 19.93 30.30
CA ASP A 603 -8.74 20.49 31.16
C ASP A 603 -7.86 21.42 30.31
N THR A 604 -8.44 22.53 29.86
CA THR A 604 -7.78 23.44 28.91
C THR A 604 -6.90 24.47 29.60
N ILE A 605 -5.78 24.81 28.97
CA ILE A 605 -4.95 25.96 29.35
C ILE A 605 -5.53 27.22 28.69
N SER A 606 -5.86 28.21 29.50
CA SER A 606 -6.35 29.51 29.03
C SER A 606 -5.17 30.38 28.58
N ILE A 607 -4.99 30.48 27.26
CA ILE A 607 -3.98 31.38 26.68
C ILE A 607 -4.39 32.85 26.87
N PHE A 608 -5.69 33.13 26.90
CA PHE A 608 -6.20 34.50 26.94
C PHE A 608 -5.96 35.18 28.28
N ASP A 609 -5.72 34.42 29.35
CA ASP A 609 -5.33 34.96 30.64
C ASP A 609 -3.85 35.38 30.68
N ASN A 610 -3.07 34.99 29.66
CA ASN A 610 -1.66 35.33 29.54
C ASN A 610 -1.46 36.59 28.67
N SER A 611 -1.41 37.76 29.33
CA SER A 611 -1.21 39.05 28.65
C SER A 611 0.10 39.16 27.87
N ARG A 612 1.15 38.41 28.23
CA ARG A 612 2.43 38.39 27.51
C ARG A 612 2.24 37.81 26.11
N ILE A 613 1.58 36.66 25.97
CA ILE A 613 1.39 36.01 24.67
C ILE A 613 0.53 36.86 23.74
N ILE A 614 -0.53 37.46 24.29
CA ILE A 614 -1.40 38.36 23.52
C ILE A 614 -0.62 39.59 23.03
N LYS A 615 0.23 40.19 23.89
CA LYS A 615 1.14 41.28 23.50
C LYS A 615 2.18 40.84 22.47
N SER A 616 2.74 39.64 22.60
CA SER A 616 3.70 39.09 21.65
C SER A 616 3.08 38.86 20.27
N VAL A 617 1.86 38.31 20.21
CA VAL A 617 1.12 38.22 18.95
C VAL A 617 0.84 39.62 18.39
N LYS A 618 0.40 40.56 19.22
CA LYS A 618 0.18 41.96 18.79
C LYS A 618 1.44 42.56 18.18
N GLN A 619 2.57 42.44 18.88
CA GLN A 619 3.87 42.94 18.44
C GLN A 619 4.32 42.31 17.12
N MET A 620 4.15 40.98 16.97
CA MET A 620 4.44 40.30 15.71
C MET A 620 3.59 40.84 14.56
N LEU A 621 2.31 41.07 14.81
CA LEU A 621 1.40 41.61 13.80
C LEU A 621 1.71 43.08 13.48
N GLU A 622 2.10 43.91 14.46
CA GLU A 622 2.45 45.32 14.27
C GLU A 622 3.78 45.54 13.54
N ASP A 623 4.78 44.69 13.79
CA ASP A 623 6.09 44.77 13.14
C ASP A 623 6.01 44.49 11.64
N GLY A 624 5.16 43.52 11.24
CA GLY A 624 4.87 43.24 9.83
C GLY A 624 6.07 42.77 8.99
N SER A 625 7.24 42.52 9.58
CA SER A 625 8.45 42.19 8.81
C SER A 625 8.34 40.85 8.06
N ASP A 626 9.03 40.76 6.92
CA ASP A 626 9.15 39.57 6.05
C ASP A 626 10.02 38.45 6.67
N ARG A 627 10.07 38.35 8.00
CA ARG A 627 10.83 37.30 8.68
C ARG A 627 10.22 35.93 8.38
N TYR A 628 11.10 34.98 8.08
CA TYR A 628 10.70 33.60 7.89
C TYR A 628 10.22 33.01 9.23
N LEU A 629 8.89 32.89 9.38
CA LEU A 629 8.27 32.15 10.48
C LEU A 629 8.03 30.70 10.11
N ALA A 630 8.28 29.81 11.07
CA ALA A 630 7.93 28.41 10.97
C ALA A 630 6.41 28.19 10.98
N THR A 631 5.97 27.05 10.44
CA THR A 631 4.54 26.75 10.29
C THR A 631 3.79 26.73 11.63
N TYR A 632 4.41 26.24 12.70
CA TYR A 632 3.79 26.17 14.03
C TYR A 632 3.57 27.56 14.65
N GLN A 633 4.52 28.51 14.51
CA GLN A 633 4.36 29.90 14.96
C GLN A 633 3.15 30.56 14.30
N LEU A 634 3.04 30.39 12.98
CA LEU A 634 1.90 30.89 12.21
C LEU A 634 0.59 30.23 12.63
N GLU A 635 0.61 28.95 12.96
CA GLU A 635 -0.56 28.25 13.48
C GLU A 635 -0.96 28.68 14.89
N GLY A 636 -0.02 29.15 15.71
CA GLY A 636 -0.26 29.74 17.03
C GLY A 636 -0.85 31.15 16.93
N ILE A 637 -0.32 32.01 16.07
CA ILE A 637 -0.94 33.30 15.72
C ILE A 637 -2.38 33.08 15.26
N GLN A 638 -2.59 32.12 14.34
CA GLN A 638 -3.93 31.77 13.88
C GLN A 638 -4.82 31.22 14.98
N TYR A 639 -4.27 30.47 15.94
CA TYR A 639 -5.06 29.97 17.06
C TYR A 639 -5.61 31.11 17.90
N ILE A 640 -4.84 32.17 18.13
CA ILE A 640 -5.27 33.33 18.92
C ILE A 640 -6.22 34.22 18.13
N VAL A 641 -5.92 34.50 16.87
CA VAL A 641 -6.72 35.40 16.02
C VAL A 641 -8.05 34.75 15.59
N CYS A 642 -8.07 33.45 15.31
CA CYS A 642 -9.25 32.73 14.83
C CYS A 642 -10.15 32.25 15.99
N GLN A 643 -10.61 33.20 16.80
CA GLN A 643 -11.49 32.96 17.95
C GLN A 643 -12.84 33.63 17.75
N GLN A 644 -13.91 32.94 18.17
CA GLN A 644 -15.28 33.46 18.06
C GLN A 644 -15.62 34.47 19.17
N ASN A 645 -14.92 34.40 20.32
CA ASN A 645 -15.18 35.29 21.45
C ASN A 645 -14.59 36.69 21.19
N SER A 646 -15.43 37.70 21.37
CA SER A 646 -15.31 39.05 20.82
C SER A 646 -14.80 40.06 21.87
N SER A 647 -13.73 39.75 22.60
CA SER A 647 -13.08 40.80 23.38
C SER A 647 -12.55 41.89 22.43
N GLU A 648 -12.55 43.14 22.88
CA GLU A 648 -12.06 44.27 22.09
C GLU A 648 -10.60 44.04 21.62
N GLU A 649 -9.78 43.43 22.48
CA GLU A 649 -8.39 43.08 22.20
C GLU A 649 -8.27 42.06 21.05
N ILE A 650 -9.13 41.04 20.99
CA ILE A 650 -9.13 40.06 19.89
C ILE A 650 -9.60 40.71 18.58
N GLN A 651 -10.54 41.65 18.63
CA GLN A 651 -10.95 42.40 17.44
C GLN A 651 -9.82 43.29 16.90
N GLN A 652 -9.05 43.91 17.79
CA GLN A 652 -7.84 44.64 17.41
C GLN A 652 -6.81 43.70 16.76
N LEU A 653 -6.56 42.52 17.35
CA LEU A 653 -5.65 41.52 16.74
C LEU A 653 -6.12 41.04 15.37
N LYS A 654 -7.43 40.83 15.17
CA LYS A 654 -7.99 40.48 13.86
C LYS A 654 -7.72 41.57 12.83
N LYS A 655 -7.91 42.84 13.20
CA LYS A 655 -7.61 43.99 12.33
C LYS A 655 -6.13 44.02 11.94
N LEU A 656 -5.23 43.87 12.91
CA LEU A 656 -3.78 43.79 12.67
C LEU A 656 -3.40 42.57 11.81
N TYR A 657 -4.04 41.43 12.04
CA TYR A 657 -3.83 40.22 11.24
C TYR A 657 -4.16 40.42 9.76
N PHE A 658 -5.24 41.15 9.45
CA PHE A 658 -5.59 41.48 8.07
C PHE A 658 -4.65 42.53 7.46
N GLN A 659 -4.16 43.48 8.25
CA GLN A 659 -3.16 44.47 7.80
C GLN A 659 -1.81 43.81 7.47
N SER A 660 -1.40 42.82 8.26
CA SER A 660 -0.13 42.09 8.12
C SER A 660 -0.32 40.70 7.49
N PHE A 661 -1.35 40.56 6.64
CA PHE A 661 -1.72 39.28 6.05
C PHE A 661 -0.65 38.76 5.07
N GLU A 662 0.19 39.63 4.50
CA GLU A 662 1.29 39.24 3.61
C GLU A 662 2.29 38.32 4.31
N SER A 663 2.69 38.69 5.53
CA SER A 663 3.65 37.94 6.34
C SER A 663 2.99 36.73 7.03
N PHE A 664 1.79 36.91 7.62
CA PHE A 664 1.17 35.92 8.52
C PHE A 664 -0.02 35.15 7.94
N GLY A 665 -0.51 35.54 6.77
CA GLY A 665 -1.70 34.99 6.14
C GLY A 665 -1.53 33.54 5.68
N ARG A 666 -2.44 32.63 6.04
CA ARG A 666 -2.48 31.26 5.46
C ARG A 666 -3.89 30.81 5.14
N ILE A 667 -4.02 29.85 4.21
CA ILE A 667 -5.33 29.30 3.77
C ILE A 667 -6.21 28.82 4.93
N ARG A 668 -5.62 28.21 5.97
CA ARG A 668 -6.39 27.65 7.09
C ARG A 668 -7.15 28.74 7.85
N GLY A 669 -6.51 29.86 8.17
CA GLY A 669 -7.15 31.02 8.80
C GLY A 669 -8.28 31.59 7.93
N LEU A 670 -8.07 31.75 6.63
CA LEU A 670 -9.11 32.23 5.71
C LEU A 670 -10.33 31.32 5.64
N ILE A 671 -10.10 30.01 5.59
CA ILE A 671 -11.19 29.03 5.62
C ILE A 671 -11.95 29.11 6.94
N TRP A 672 -11.27 29.45 8.04
CA TRP A 672 -11.93 29.69 9.33
C TRP A 672 -12.81 30.95 9.26
N PHE A 673 -12.27 32.10 8.82
CA PHE A 673 -13.04 33.34 8.67
C PHE A 673 -14.26 33.16 7.75
N LEU A 674 -14.09 32.55 6.58
CA LEU A 674 -15.21 32.25 5.67
C LEU A 674 -16.32 31.39 6.29
N LYS A 675 -15.99 30.55 7.28
CA LYS A 675 -16.97 29.67 7.93
C LYS A 675 -17.65 30.31 9.13
N HIS A 676 -16.94 31.17 9.84
CA HIS A 676 -17.33 31.64 11.17
C HIS A 676 -17.60 33.15 11.22
N GLU A 677 -16.80 33.96 10.52
CA GLU A 677 -16.89 35.43 10.50
C GLU A 677 -16.67 35.99 9.07
N PRO A 678 -17.57 35.66 8.12
CA PRO A 678 -17.32 35.94 6.72
C PRO A 678 -17.49 37.43 6.37
N LYS A 679 -18.19 38.22 7.20
CA LYS A 679 -18.28 39.69 7.06
C LYS A 679 -16.94 40.38 7.34
N THR A 680 -16.24 39.97 8.39
CA THR A 680 -14.89 40.47 8.71
C THR A 680 -13.93 40.30 7.53
N LEU A 681 -14.03 39.14 6.85
CA LEU A 681 -13.26 38.90 5.64
C LEU A 681 -13.77 39.74 4.44
N GLN A 682 -15.09 39.93 4.30
CA GLN A 682 -15.69 40.72 3.22
C GLN A 682 -15.18 42.17 3.21
N GLU A 683 -15.04 42.80 4.37
CA GLU A 683 -14.53 44.16 4.52
C GLU A 683 -13.07 44.30 4.04
N ASN A 684 -12.26 43.26 4.24
CA ASN A 684 -10.83 43.25 3.91
C ASN A 684 -10.50 42.47 2.62
N PHE A 685 -11.53 42.08 1.85
CA PHE A 685 -11.39 41.04 0.84
C PHE A 685 -10.50 41.43 -0.35
N ASP A 686 -10.57 42.68 -0.82
CA ASP A 686 -9.76 43.12 -1.98
C ASP A 686 -8.27 43.21 -1.65
N HIS A 687 -7.95 43.66 -0.43
CA HIS A 687 -6.58 43.64 0.09
C HIS A 687 -6.05 42.20 0.17
N TYR A 688 -6.89 41.30 0.69
CA TYR A 688 -6.60 39.87 0.73
C TYR A 688 -6.34 39.27 -0.68
N LEU A 689 -7.16 39.59 -1.68
CA LEU A 689 -6.97 39.08 -3.05
C LEU A 689 -5.62 39.51 -3.61
N ASN A 690 -5.23 40.77 -3.42
CA ASN A 690 -3.92 41.28 -3.85
C ASN A 690 -2.75 40.51 -3.25
N ILE A 691 -2.80 40.22 -1.95
CA ILE A 691 -1.73 39.49 -1.25
C ILE A 691 -1.74 38.00 -1.63
N PHE A 692 -2.91 37.38 -1.66
CA PHE A 692 -3.05 35.94 -1.90
C PHE A 692 -2.46 35.49 -3.23
N PHE A 693 -2.62 36.30 -4.28
CA PHE A 693 -2.11 35.95 -5.61
C PHE A 693 -0.61 36.20 -5.80
N LYS A 694 0.00 37.02 -4.93
CA LYS A 694 1.47 37.18 -4.84
C LYS A 694 2.12 36.01 -4.09
N ALA A 695 1.44 35.40 -3.12
CA ALA A 695 1.97 34.31 -2.31
C ALA A 695 2.17 33.00 -3.11
N ARG A 696 3.40 32.46 -3.10
CA ARG A 696 3.75 31.20 -3.79
C ARG A 696 3.21 29.97 -3.03
N GLY A 697 2.75 28.94 -3.76
CA GLY A 697 2.62 27.57 -3.23
C GLY A 697 1.28 27.15 -2.58
N LEU A 698 0.23 27.98 -2.62
CA LEU A 698 -1.06 27.66 -1.98
C LEU A 698 -1.96 26.80 -2.90
N ASN A 699 -2.54 25.69 -2.39
CA ASN A 699 -3.54 24.88 -3.11
C ASN A 699 -4.97 25.40 -2.83
N PRO A 700 -5.59 26.16 -3.74
CA PRO A 700 -6.69 27.05 -3.35
C PRO A 700 -8.07 26.49 -3.70
N SER A 701 -8.17 25.27 -4.26
CA SER A 701 -9.44 24.73 -4.75
C SER A 701 -10.52 24.60 -3.66
N ARG A 702 -10.13 24.23 -2.44
CA ARG A 702 -11.04 24.13 -1.29
C ARG A 702 -11.56 25.50 -0.85
N LEU A 703 -10.70 26.52 -0.89
CA LEU A 703 -11.05 27.90 -0.58
C LEU A 703 -12.06 28.43 -1.58
N TRP A 704 -11.76 28.34 -2.89
CA TRP A 704 -12.65 28.88 -3.92
C TRP A 704 -14.01 28.18 -3.98
N ARG A 705 -14.08 26.87 -3.68
CA ARG A 705 -15.36 26.18 -3.52
C ARG A 705 -16.17 26.65 -2.31
N LEU A 706 -15.51 27.20 -1.29
CA LEU A 706 -16.18 27.80 -0.14
C LEU A 706 -16.63 29.24 -0.47
N VAL A 707 -15.78 30.03 -1.14
CA VAL A 707 -16.15 31.35 -1.68
C VAL A 707 -17.37 31.26 -2.59
N LYS A 708 -17.42 30.25 -3.48
CA LYS A 708 -18.59 29.96 -4.33
C LYS A 708 -19.89 29.70 -3.56
N LYS A 709 -19.82 29.40 -2.26
CA LYS A 709 -21.01 29.20 -1.40
C LYS A 709 -21.35 30.44 -0.58
N CYS A 710 -20.50 31.46 -0.57
CA CYS A 710 -20.68 32.74 0.13
C CYS A 710 -21.12 33.85 -0.85
N THR A 711 -21.91 33.53 -1.87
CA THR A 711 -22.31 34.49 -2.92
C THR A 711 -23.17 35.63 -2.39
N HIS A 712 -23.87 35.43 -1.26
CA HIS A 712 -24.64 36.48 -0.58
C HIS A 712 -23.77 37.63 -0.03
N LEU A 713 -22.45 37.44 0.00
CA LEU A 713 -21.46 38.45 0.38
C LEU A 713 -20.70 39.00 -0.84
N ASP A 714 -21.10 38.63 -2.06
CA ASP A 714 -20.54 39.10 -3.32
C ASP A 714 -19.03 38.78 -3.52
N LEU A 715 -18.49 37.85 -2.72
CA LEU A 715 -17.06 37.49 -2.72
C LEU A 715 -16.64 36.80 -4.02
N ASP A 716 -17.52 36.00 -4.61
CA ASP A 716 -17.28 35.34 -5.89
C ASP A 716 -17.20 36.34 -7.04
N ARG A 717 -18.15 37.28 -7.14
CA ARG A 717 -18.15 38.34 -8.16
C ARG A 717 -16.90 39.21 -8.06
N ARG A 718 -16.57 39.70 -6.85
CA ARG A 718 -15.35 40.48 -6.58
C ARG A 718 -14.08 39.74 -6.98
N THR A 719 -13.98 38.44 -6.65
CA THR A 719 -12.84 37.61 -7.06
C THR A 719 -12.74 37.51 -8.58
N VAL A 720 -13.87 37.28 -9.28
CA VAL A 720 -13.88 37.17 -10.74
C VAL A 720 -13.45 38.48 -11.39
N GLU A 721 -13.98 39.61 -10.93
CA GLU A 721 -13.64 40.94 -11.43
C GLU A 721 -12.16 41.25 -11.21
N PHE A 722 -11.66 41.02 -9.99
CA PHE A 722 -10.25 41.17 -9.65
C PHE A 722 -9.34 40.35 -10.58
N CYS A 723 -9.63 39.06 -10.72
CA CYS A 723 -8.82 38.19 -11.55
C CYS A 723 -8.86 38.59 -13.04
N ARG A 724 -9.99 39.07 -13.57
CA ARG A 724 -10.09 39.58 -14.96
C ARG A 724 -9.21 40.81 -15.17
N GLN A 725 -9.29 41.79 -14.26
CA GLN A 725 -8.49 43.02 -14.35
C GLN A 725 -6.99 42.73 -14.27
N LYS A 726 -6.58 41.76 -13.44
CA LYS A 726 -5.16 41.36 -13.32
C LYS A 726 -4.68 40.53 -14.51
N LEU A 727 -5.54 39.72 -15.12
CA LEU A 727 -5.18 38.91 -16.30
C LEU A 727 -4.73 39.77 -17.49
N THR A 728 -5.30 40.98 -17.65
CA THR A 728 -4.94 41.90 -18.73
C THR A 728 -3.70 42.74 -18.43
N LYS A 729 -3.34 42.96 -17.17
CA LYS A 729 -2.30 43.92 -16.74
C LYS A 729 -0.97 43.30 -16.31
N GLU A 730 -0.96 42.08 -15.79
CA GLU A 730 0.23 41.48 -15.15
C GLU A 730 1.17 40.73 -16.13
N LYS A 731 2.37 40.35 -15.67
CA LYS A 731 3.31 39.46 -16.40
C LYS A 731 2.80 38.00 -16.44
N PHE A 732 3.22 37.22 -17.44
CA PHE A 732 2.73 35.84 -17.66
C PHE A 732 2.86 34.89 -16.46
N GLU A 733 3.92 35.03 -15.66
CA GLU A 733 4.16 34.20 -14.48
C GLU A 733 3.05 34.33 -13.43
N GLU A 734 2.60 35.56 -13.18
CA GLU A 734 1.61 35.91 -12.16
C GLU A 734 0.19 35.54 -12.60
N LYS A 735 -0.08 35.52 -13.92
CA LYS A 735 -1.38 35.13 -14.49
C LYS A 735 -1.77 33.70 -14.16
N LYS A 736 -0.81 32.79 -13.96
CA LYS A 736 -1.06 31.35 -13.74
C LYS A 736 -1.90 31.07 -12.49
N ASN A 737 -1.79 31.91 -11.46
CA ASN A 737 -2.53 31.74 -10.20
C ASN A 737 -3.98 32.22 -10.31
N LEU A 738 -4.29 33.10 -11.26
CA LEU A 738 -5.61 33.70 -11.48
C LEU A 738 -6.59 32.76 -12.19
N VAL A 739 -6.09 31.88 -13.06
CA VAL A 739 -6.91 31.03 -13.93
C VAL A 739 -7.84 30.11 -13.12
N ARG A 740 -7.33 29.43 -12.10
CA ARG A 740 -8.12 28.45 -11.32
C ARG A 740 -9.32 29.07 -10.57
N PRO A 741 -9.18 30.17 -9.80
CA PRO A 741 -10.33 30.85 -9.21
C PRO A 741 -11.33 31.29 -10.26
N LEU A 742 -10.87 31.87 -11.38
CA LEU A 742 -11.74 32.26 -12.48
C LEU A 742 -12.58 31.10 -12.99
N THR A 743 -11.98 29.92 -13.21
CA THR A 743 -12.71 28.74 -13.68
C THR A 743 -13.71 28.20 -12.66
N ILE A 744 -13.39 28.27 -11.36
CA ILE A 744 -14.29 27.76 -10.31
C ILE A 744 -15.48 28.71 -10.09
N LEU A 745 -15.24 30.03 -10.15
CA LEU A 745 -16.20 31.05 -9.72
C LEU A 745 -17.01 31.67 -10.87
N SER A 746 -16.45 31.78 -12.07
CA SER A 746 -17.16 32.40 -13.22
C SER A 746 -18.28 31.51 -13.76
N SER A 747 -19.22 32.11 -14.51
CA SER A 747 -20.13 31.35 -15.37
C SER A 747 -19.33 30.65 -16.49
N PRO A 748 -19.77 29.47 -16.96
CA PRO A 748 -19.04 28.77 -18.03
C PRO A 748 -18.91 29.58 -19.30
N THR A 749 -19.98 30.20 -19.79
CA THR A 749 -19.99 31.04 -21.00
C THR A 749 -18.91 32.13 -20.92
N SER A 750 -18.90 32.89 -19.83
CA SER A 750 -17.99 34.03 -19.70
C SER A 750 -16.55 33.60 -19.47
N HIS A 751 -16.32 32.41 -18.90
CA HIS A 751 -14.96 31.85 -18.82
C HIS A 751 -14.47 31.33 -20.18
N LEU A 752 -15.34 30.67 -20.96
CA LEU A 752 -14.98 30.16 -22.29
C LEU A 752 -14.63 31.27 -23.27
N GLU A 753 -15.32 32.41 -23.21
CA GLU A 753 -14.94 33.61 -23.97
C GLU A 753 -13.52 34.09 -23.64
N LEU A 754 -13.15 34.10 -22.36
CA LEU A 754 -11.82 34.47 -21.89
C LEU A 754 -10.74 33.50 -22.41
N ILE A 755 -11.07 32.22 -22.58
CA ILE A 755 -10.12 31.20 -23.01
C ILE A 755 -9.77 31.32 -24.49
N LYS A 756 -10.67 31.88 -25.32
CA LYS A 756 -10.43 32.04 -26.76
C LYS A 756 -9.11 32.78 -27.06
N SER A 757 -8.73 33.76 -26.24
CA SER A 757 -7.46 34.50 -26.40
C SER A 757 -6.21 33.70 -26.04
N TYR A 758 -6.35 32.51 -25.44
CA TYR A 758 -5.26 31.62 -25.03
C TYR A 758 -5.20 30.34 -25.86
N VAL A 759 -6.04 30.20 -26.88
CA VAL A 759 -5.97 29.06 -27.81
C VAL A 759 -4.61 29.07 -28.53
N PRO A 760 -3.90 27.93 -28.60
CA PRO A 760 -2.61 27.88 -29.29
C PRO A 760 -2.75 28.14 -30.78
N THR A 761 -1.89 29.00 -31.33
CA THR A 761 -1.81 29.27 -32.76
C THR A 761 -0.84 28.33 -33.48
N VAL A 762 0.13 27.75 -32.76
CA VAL A 762 1.13 26.80 -33.26
C VAL A 762 1.04 25.44 -32.55
N ASP A 763 1.44 24.37 -33.24
CA ASP A 763 1.37 23.01 -32.68
C ASP A 763 2.62 22.63 -31.87
N LYS A 764 3.81 23.01 -32.36
CA LYS A 764 5.09 22.78 -31.68
C LYS A 764 5.63 24.08 -31.14
N VAL A 765 6.09 24.06 -29.90
CA VAL A 765 6.54 25.26 -29.20
C VAL A 765 8.06 25.23 -29.03
N ASP A 766 8.73 26.29 -29.47
CA ASP A 766 10.13 26.50 -29.16
C ASP A 766 10.25 27.08 -27.73
N LEU A 767 10.85 26.30 -26.83
CA LEU A 767 10.99 26.67 -25.41
C LEU A 767 12.29 27.43 -25.11
N THR A 768 13.06 27.82 -26.14
CA THR A 768 14.27 28.63 -25.97
C THR A 768 13.97 30.10 -25.68
N ASP A 769 12.80 30.59 -26.09
CA ASP A 769 12.28 31.91 -25.77
C ASP A 769 11.47 31.86 -24.46
N ASP A 770 11.85 32.67 -23.47
CA ASP A 770 11.22 32.68 -22.15
C ASP A 770 9.76 33.19 -22.20
N ASP A 771 9.41 34.16 -23.06
CA ASP A 771 8.03 34.64 -23.19
C ASP A 771 7.13 33.57 -23.81
N ILE A 772 7.62 32.87 -24.84
CA ILE A 772 6.92 31.73 -25.45
C ILE A 772 6.73 30.61 -24.42
N LYS A 773 7.77 30.30 -23.64
CA LYS A 773 7.72 29.32 -22.55
C LYS A 773 6.73 29.72 -21.45
N HIS A 774 6.68 30.99 -21.07
CA HIS A 774 5.72 31.48 -20.07
C HIS A 774 4.29 31.42 -20.60
N LEU A 775 4.06 31.80 -21.87
CA LEU A 775 2.76 31.68 -22.54
C LEU A 775 2.32 30.21 -22.64
N TYR A 776 3.18 29.31 -23.11
CA TYR A 776 2.92 27.88 -23.17
C TYR A 776 2.49 27.30 -21.82
N ASN A 777 3.19 27.68 -20.75
CA ASN A 777 2.84 27.26 -19.39
C ASN A 777 1.48 27.82 -18.93
N LEU A 778 1.16 29.07 -19.29
CA LEU A 778 -0.14 29.67 -18.99
C LEU A 778 -1.26 28.96 -19.75
N GLN A 779 -1.10 28.74 -21.06
CA GLN A 779 -2.03 28.00 -21.91
C GLN A 779 -2.26 26.58 -21.38
N GLY A 780 -1.18 25.87 -21.00
CA GLY A 780 -1.28 24.57 -20.34
C GLY A 780 -2.04 24.60 -19.02
N LYS A 781 -1.93 25.69 -18.24
CA LYS A 781 -2.71 25.88 -17.01
C LYS A 781 -4.18 26.15 -17.29
N VAL A 782 -4.48 26.99 -18.28
CA VAL A 782 -5.83 27.35 -18.74
C VAL A 782 -6.61 26.10 -19.11
N VAL A 783 -6.07 25.27 -20.01
CA VAL A 783 -6.77 24.05 -20.41
C VAL A 783 -6.91 23.05 -19.26
N ARG A 784 -5.88 22.85 -18.43
CA ARG A 784 -5.90 21.88 -17.32
C ARG A 784 -7.04 22.10 -16.34
N VAL A 785 -7.49 23.34 -16.12
CA VAL A 785 -8.52 23.65 -15.12
C VAL A 785 -9.95 23.57 -15.68
N LEU A 786 -10.13 23.43 -16.99
CA LEU A 786 -11.47 23.41 -17.62
C LEU A 786 -12.41 22.35 -17.05
N HIS A 787 -11.88 21.24 -16.54
CA HIS A 787 -12.67 20.18 -15.90
C HIS A 787 -13.48 20.63 -14.67
N TYR A 788 -13.20 21.82 -14.12
CA TYR A 788 -13.98 22.43 -13.03
C TYR A 788 -15.26 23.15 -13.48
N LEU A 789 -15.43 23.40 -14.79
CA LEU A 789 -16.65 23.98 -15.33
C LEU A 789 -17.78 22.94 -15.39
N ASN A 790 -19.00 23.39 -15.12
CA ASN A 790 -20.21 22.57 -15.10
C ASN A 790 -21.02 22.72 -16.40
N SER A 791 -20.36 22.60 -17.56
CA SER A 791 -21.01 22.56 -18.88
C SER A 791 -20.19 21.74 -19.89
N PRO A 792 -20.21 20.40 -19.76
CA PRO A 792 -19.28 19.52 -20.47
C PRO A 792 -19.30 19.68 -22.01
N THR A 793 -20.46 19.97 -22.61
CA THR A 793 -20.62 20.14 -24.07
C THR A 793 -19.94 21.40 -24.62
N GLU A 794 -19.95 22.50 -23.89
CA GLU A 794 -19.29 23.73 -24.33
C GLU A 794 -17.78 23.65 -24.07
N VAL A 795 -17.41 23.04 -22.94
CA VAL A 795 -16.02 22.90 -22.49
C VAL A 795 -15.24 21.95 -23.38
N ILE A 796 -15.85 20.86 -23.86
CA ILE A 796 -15.18 19.90 -24.74
C ILE A 796 -14.79 20.56 -26.07
N ASN A 797 -15.66 21.43 -26.61
CA ASN A 797 -15.36 22.19 -27.83
C ASN A 797 -14.12 23.07 -27.66
N ALA A 798 -14.04 23.84 -26.56
CA ALA A 798 -12.84 24.61 -26.25
C ALA A 798 -11.61 23.76 -25.95
N THR A 799 -11.80 22.53 -25.43
CA THR A 799 -10.69 21.60 -25.16
C THR A 799 -10.09 21.04 -26.45
N PHE A 800 -10.88 20.87 -27.52
CA PHE A 800 -10.36 20.38 -28.80
C PHE A 800 -9.33 21.31 -29.43
N ASP A 801 -9.47 22.62 -29.24
CA ASP A 801 -8.51 23.59 -29.76
C ASP A 801 -7.09 23.40 -29.17
N PHE A 802 -6.97 22.70 -28.03
CA PHE A 802 -5.71 22.32 -27.38
C PHE A 802 -5.30 20.87 -27.63
N CYS A 803 -6.08 20.08 -28.37
CA CYS A 803 -5.78 18.68 -28.69
C CYS A 803 -4.84 18.55 -29.90
N LYS A 804 -3.74 19.33 -29.91
CA LYS A 804 -2.76 19.38 -30.99
C LYS A 804 -1.34 19.57 -30.46
N GLY A 805 -0.36 19.02 -31.17
CA GLY A 805 1.08 19.11 -30.86
C GLY A 805 1.44 18.94 -29.38
N ASP A 806 2.22 19.86 -28.83
CA ASP A 806 2.77 19.77 -27.46
C ASP A 806 1.72 20.03 -26.35
N TYR A 807 0.57 20.61 -26.72
CA TYR A 807 -0.51 20.97 -25.78
C TYR A 807 -1.41 19.79 -25.41
N LEU A 808 -1.43 18.73 -26.22
CA LEU A 808 -2.30 17.56 -26.03
C LEU A 808 -2.23 17.02 -24.60
N GLN A 809 -1.02 16.90 -24.03
CA GLN A 809 -0.80 16.38 -22.68
C GLN A 809 -1.55 17.17 -21.58
N PHE A 810 -1.83 18.46 -21.81
CA PHE A 810 -2.56 19.30 -20.88
C PHE A 810 -4.08 19.20 -21.08
N ALA A 811 -4.52 18.95 -22.31
CA ALA A 811 -5.92 18.79 -22.69
C ALA A 811 -6.52 17.42 -22.31
N LEU A 812 -5.71 16.38 -22.08
CA LEU A 812 -6.23 15.03 -21.79
C LEU A 812 -7.16 14.98 -20.56
N SER A 813 -6.74 15.55 -19.43
CA SER A 813 -7.55 15.51 -18.20
C SER A 813 -8.95 16.14 -18.37
N PRO A 814 -9.09 17.37 -18.87
CA PRO A 814 -10.40 17.96 -19.13
C PRO A 814 -11.17 17.24 -20.23
N LEU A 815 -10.51 16.76 -21.29
CA LEU A 815 -11.16 15.99 -22.37
C LEU A 815 -11.88 14.76 -21.81
N TYR A 816 -11.17 13.90 -21.09
CA TYR A 816 -11.75 12.70 -20.48
C TYR A 816 -12.82 13.03 -19.44
N SER A 817 -12.58 14.05 -18.61
CA SER A 817 -13.55 14.49 -17.59
C SER A 817 -14.88 14.96 -18.20
N CYS A 818 -14.83 15.75 -19.29
CA CYS A 818 -16.04 16.25 -19.95
C CYS A 818 -16.77 15.13 -20.67
N ILE A 819 -16.05 14.30 -21.42
CA ILE A 819 -16.61 13.16 -22.14
C ILE A 819 -17.33 12.19 -21.18
N TYR A 820 -16.73 11.86 -20.03
CA TYR A 820 -17.39 10.97 -19.04
C TYR A 820 -18.61 11.58 -18.34
N LYS A 821 -18.90 12.87 -18.56
CA LYS A 821 -20.08 13.59 -18.05
C LYS A 821 -21.16 13.80 -19.12
N LEU A 822 -20.90 13.44 -20.39
CA LEU A 822 -21.89 13.54 -21.47
C LEU A 822 -22.65 12.22 -21.66
N PRO A 823 -23.92 12.27 -22.11
CA PRO A 823 -24.63 11.09 -22.61
C PRO A 823 -23.85 10.36 -23.70
N GLU A 824 -24.07 9.05 -23.83
CA GLU A 824 -23.36 8.23 -24.82
C GLU A 824 -23.60 8.74 -26.24
N ASN A 825 -24.87 9.00 -26.58
CA ASN A 825 -25.27 9.47 -27.90
C ASN A 825 -24.60 10.81 -28.27
N GLU A 826 -24.48 11.72 -27.30
CA GLU A 826 -23.77 12.99 -27.47
C GLU A 826 -22.25 12.82 -27.52
N THR A 827 -21.72 11.77 -26.91
CA THR A 827 -20.28 11.53 -26.90
C THR A 827 -19.80 11.01 -28.25
N LYS A 828 -20.63 10.24 -28.98
CA LYS A 828 -20.28 9.65 -30.29
C LYS A 828 -19.76 10.70 -31.28
N GLN A 829 -20.44 11.84 -31.39
CA GLN A 829 -20.03 12.93 -32.29
C GLN A 829 -18.61 13.45 -31.97
N PHE A 830 -18.26 13.53 -30.68
CA PHE A 830 -17.01 14.10 -30.20
C PHE A 830 -15.84 13.13 -30.32
N ILE A 831 -16.10 11.82 -30.13
CA ILE A 831 -15.10 10.79 -30.36
C ILE A 831 -14.80 10.66 -31.86
N ASN A 832 -15.80 10.72 -32.73
CA ASN A 832 -15.60 10.68 -34.18
C ASN A 832 -14.73 11.86 -34.65
N LYS A 833 -15.02 13.07 -34.13
CA LYS A 833 -14.20 14.27 -34.39
C LYS A 833 -12.73 14.09 -33.96
N LEU A 834 -12.45 13.33 -32.89
CA LEU A 834 -11.07 13.01 -32.48
C LEU A 834 -10.39 11.98 -33.39
N ASP A 835 -11.14 11.02 -33.92
CA ASP A 835 -10.59 9.99 -34.80
C ASP A 835 -10.26 10.52 -36.20
N GLU A 836 -10.98 11.56 -36.65
CA GLU A 836 -10.71 12.27 -37.91
C GLU A 836 -9.42 13.12 -37.87
N VAL A 837 -8.85 13.37 -36.68
CA VAL A 837 -7.62 14.17 -36.55
C VAL A 837 -6.42 13.42 -37.14
N LYS A 838 -5.69 14.06 -38.06
CA LYS A 838 -4.53 13.45 -38.76
C LYS A 838 -3.45 12.88 -37.82
N ALA A 839 -3.25 13.48 -36.64
CA ALA A 839 -2.21 13.08 -35.70
C ALA A 839 -2.55 11.78 -34.93
N LEU A 840 -1.72 10.74 -35.09
CA LEU A 840 -1.87 9.45 -34.39
C LEU A 840 -1.90 9.58 -32.86
N SER A 841 -1.18 10.56 -32.30
CA SER A 841 -1.16 10.84 -30.86
C SER A 841 -2.52 11.27 -30.31
N VAL A 842 -3.40 11.83 -31.14
CA VAL A 842 -4.76 12.25 -30.77
C VAL A 842 -5.75 11.10 -30.99
N ARG A 843 -5.69 10.45 -32.16
CA ARG A 843 -6.57 9.32 -32.52
C ARG A 843 -6.56 8.18 -31.52
N LYS A 844 -5.40 7.88 -30.92
CA LYS A 844 -5.30 6.86 -29.85
C LYS A 844 -6.24 7.15 -28.66
N HIS A 845 -6.53 8.43 -28.38
CA HIS A 845 -7.45 8.80 -27.30
C HIS A 845 -8.91 8.62 -27.72
N ALA A 846 -9.26 8.90 -28.97
CA ALA A 846 -10.56 8.52 -29.53
C ALA A 846 -10.82 7.02 -29.33
N MET A 847 -9.83 6.19 -29.70
CA MET A 847 -9.91 4.75 -29.52
C MET A 847 -10.08 4.35 -28.06
N ASN A 848 -9.25 4.88 -27.15
CA ASN A 848 -9.38 4.58 -25.72
C ASN A 848 -10.74 5.00 -25.13
N LEU A 849 -11.31 6.11 -25.60
CA LEU A 849 -12.62 6.60 -25.16
C LEU A 849 -13.75 5.74 -25.72
N SER A 850 -13.66 5.33 -26.99
CA SER A 850 -14.64 4.41 -27.62
C SER A 850 -14.75 3.12 -26.82
N CYS A 851 -13.61 2.49 -26.48
CA CYS A 851 -13.52 1.27 -25.65
C CYS A 851 -14.11 1.39 -24.24
N VAL A 852 -14.47 2.59 -23.77
CA VAL A 852 -15.06 2.82 -22.44
C VAL A 852 -16.53 3.20 -22.52
N ILE A 853 -16.94 3.87 -23.60
CA ILE A 853 -18.23 4.58 -23.66
C ILE A 853 -19.22 3.91 -24.58
N TYR A 854 -18.75 3.41 -25.72
CA TYR A 854 -19.59 2.78 -26.73
C TYR A 854 -20.07 1.40 -26.26
N ASP A 855 -21.14 0.91 -26.89
CA ASP A 855 -21.52 -0.49 -26.79
C ASP A 855 -20.50 -1.41 -27.46
N VAL A 856 -20.58 -2.71 -27.18
CA VAL A 856 -19.62 -3.72 -27.62
C VAL A 856 -19.53 -3.78 -29.14
N ASP A 857 -20.65 -3.62 -29.85
CA ASP A 857 -20.72 -3.71 -31.31
C ASP A 857 -20.01 -2.51 -31.97
N ASP A 858 -20.27 -1.30 -31.47
CA ASP A 858 -19.58 -0.10 -31.91
C ASP A 858 -18.09 -0.14 -31.59
N VAL A 859 -17.69 -0.61 -30.41
CA VAL A 859 -16.27 -0.80 -30.07
C VAL A 859 -15.62 -1.81 -31.03
N TYR A 860 -16.29 -2.92 -31.31
CA TYR A 860 -15.79 -3.93 -32.25
C TYR A 860 -15.55 -3.32 -33.64
N ASN A 861 -16.51 -2.55 -34.16
CA ASN A 861 -16.37 -1.88 -35.45
C ASN A 861 -15.23 -0.85 -35.44
N CYS A 862 -15.09 -0.06 -34.37
CA CYS A 862 -13.96 0.86 -34.20
C CYS A 862 -12.62 0.13 -34.22
N LEU A 863 -12.48 -0.97 -33.47
CA LEU A 863 -11.22 -1.72 -33.36
C LEU A 863 -10.88 -2.46 -34.65
N LYS A 864 -11.87 -3.02 -35.35
CA LYS A 864 -11.71 -3.73 -36.61
C LYS A 864 -11.20 -2.82 -37.73
N ASN A 865 -11.69 -1.58 -37.78
CA ASN A 865 -11.33 -0.61 -38.81
C ASN A 865 -10.08 0.22 -38.45
N ALA A 866 -9.51 0.02 -37.26
CA ALA A 866 -8.37 0.79 -36.80
C ALA A 866 -7.06 0.34 -37.45
N THR A 867 -6.17 1.30 -37.73
CA THR A 867 -4.80 1.00 -38.20
C THR A 867 -3.91 0.45 -37.06
N VAL A 868 -2.73 -0.09 -37.40
CA VAL A 868 -1.78 -0.81 -36.52
C VAL A 868 -1.50 -0.18 -35.14
N PRO A 869 -1.47 1.16 -34.94
CA PRO A 869 -1.30 1.78 -33.61
C PRO A 869 -2.38 1.44 -32.55
N SER A 870 -3.43 0.71 -32.93
CA SER A 870 -4.55 0.31 -32.06
C SER A 870 -4.32 -0.97 -31.24
N LEU A 871 -3.24 -1.72 -31.48
CA LEU A 871 -3.03 -3.04 -30.87
C LEU A 871 -3.12 -3.03 -29.33
N THR A 872 -2.50 -2.04 -28.67
CA THR A 872 -2.54 -1.93 -27.20
C THR A 872 -3.96 -1.68 -26.67
N PRO A 873 -4.72 -0.67 -27.17
CA PRO A 873 -6.15 -0.55 -26.87
C PRO A 873 -6.97 -1.81 -27.13
N THR A 874 -6.77 -2.50 -28.26
CA THR A 874 -7.48 -3.73 -28.62
C THR A 874 -7.26 -4.83 -27.58
N ILE A 875 -6.00 -5.15 -27.25
CA ILE A 875 -5.68 -6.20 -26.26
C ILE A 875 -6.16 -5.78 -24.87
N LYS A 876 -6.08 -4.49 -24.50
CA LYS A 876 -6.62 -3.98 -23.22
C LYS A 876 -8.14 -4.10 -23.13
N TYR A 877 -8.86 -3.90 -24.23
CA TYR A 877 -10.30 -4.09 -24.26
C TYR A 877 -10.66 -5.57 -24.21
N PHE A 878 -9.99 -6.39 -25.02
CA PHE A 878 -10.17 -7.85 -25.06
C PHE A 878 -9.90 -8.52 -23.71
N SER A 879 -8.82 -8.14 -23.03
CA SER A 879 -8.51 -8.65 -21.68
C SER A 879 -9.59 -8.35 -20.65
N LYS A 880 -10.47 -7.36 -20.92
CA LYS A 880 -11.62 -7.06 -20.08
C LYS A 880 -12.92 -7.65 -20.58
N ASN A 881 -13.05 -7.86 -21.89
CA ASN A 881 -14.25 -8.30 -22.60
C ASN A 881 -13.85 -9.34 -23.66
N PRO A 882 -13.50 -10.57 -23.26
CA PRO A 882 -13.05 -11.58 -24.22
C PRO A 882 -14.20 -12.07 -25.11
N SER A 883 -13.93 -12.16 -26.42
CA SER A 883 -14.84 -12.74 -27.40
C SER A 883 -14.08 -13.25 -28.62
N GLU A 884 -14.62 -14.25 -29.31
CA GLU A 884 -14.00 -14.81 -30.53
C GLU A 884 -13.90 -13.77 -31.66
N ALA A 885 -14.86 -12.86 -31.75
CA ALA A 885 -14.83 -11.77 -32.71
C ALA A 885 -13.63 -10.83 -32.46
N LEU A 886 -13.41 -10.40 -31.22
CA LEU A 886 -12.25 -9.56 -30.86
C LEU A 886 -10.93 -10.32 -30.99
N TRP A 887 -10.93 -11.62 -30.71
CA TRP A 887 -9.75 -12.46 -30.93
C TRP A 887 -9.28 -12.42 -32.38
N LYS A 888 -10.20 -12.58 -33.34
CA LYS A 888 -9.88 -12.49 -34.78
C LYS A 888 -9.30 -11.13 -35.18
N VAL A 889 -9.73 -10.04 -34.53
CA VAL A 889 -9.15 -8.70 -34.74
C VAL A 889 -7.70 -8.65 -34.23
N ILE A 890 -7.43 -9.21 -33.04
CA ILE A 890 -6.08 -9.28 -32.48
C ILE A 890 -5.16 -10.13 -33.36
N GLU A 891 -5.63 -11.29 -33.80
CA GLU A 891 -4.90 -12.20 -34.68
C GLU A 891 -4.50 -11.51 -35.99
N ALA A 892 -5.45 -10.83 -36.64
CA ALA A 892 -5.19 -10.06 -37.85
C ALA A 892 -4.19 -8.90 -37.60
N GLN A 893 -4.37 -8.15 -36.51
CA GLN A 893 -3.50 -7.01 -36.18
C GLN A 893 -2.07 -7.45 -35.83
N ILE A 894 -1.89 -8.52 -35.06
CA ILE A 894 -0.56 -9.04 -34.70
C ILE A 894 0.12 -9.65 -35.93
N GLY A 895 -0.61 -10.46 -36.73
CA GLY A 895 -0.08 -11.08 -37.94
C GLY A 895 0.38 -10.07 -39.00
N ALA A 896 -0.24 -8.87 -39.03
CA ALA A 896 0.10 -7.79 -39.96
C ALA A 896 1.26 -6.89 -39.49
N LEU A 897 1.83 -7.09 -38.29
CA LEU A 897 2.90 -6.24 -37.78
C LEU A 897 4.16 -6.29 -38.64
N GLU A 898 4.72 -5.13 -38.94
CA GLU A 898 6.02 -4.98 -39.60
C GLU A 898 7.18 -4.89 -38.57
N LYS A 899 8.42 -5.05 -39.05
CA LYS A 899 9.63 -5.10 -38.18
C LYS A 899 9.81 -3.85 -37.32
N ASN A 900 9.51 -2.67 -37.85
CA ASN A 900 9.57 -1.37 -37.17
C ASN A 900 8.44 -1.18 -36.13
N GLU A 901 7.37 -1.99 -36.18
CA GLU A 901 6.20 -1.90 -35.29
C GLU A 901 6.27 -2.86 -34.09
N LEU A 902 7.24 -3.78 -34.08
CA LEU A 902 7.48 -4.70 -32.97
C LEU A 902 7.60 -4.04 -31.58
N PRO A 903 8.12 -2.81 -31.41
CA PRO A 903 8.09 -2.13 -30.10
C PRO A 903 6.68 -1.99 -29.49
N MET A 904 5.61 -2.02 -30.30
CA MET A 904 4.23 -2.00 -29.80
C MET A 904 3.86 -3.28 -29.03
N LEU A 905 4.43 -4.44 -29.41
CA LEU A 905 4.25 -5.71 -28.71
C LEU A 905 4.89 -5.70 -27.34
N LYS A 906 5.99 -4.96 -27.15
CA LYS A 906 6.68 -4.86 -25.86
C LYS A 906 5.71 -4.44 -24.75
N LEU A 907 4.94 -3.38 -24.98
CA LEU A 907 3.98 -2.87 -24.00
C LEU A 907 2.86 -3.87 -23.71
N ALA A 908 2.42 -4.61 -24.72
CA ALA A 908 1.38 -5.63 -24.58
C ALA A 908 1.87 -6.82 -23.75
N LEU A 909 3.06 -7.35 -24.07
CA LEU A 909 3.70 -8.43 -23.33
C LEU A 909 4.02 -8.03 -21.89
N ASP A 910 4.52 -6.81 -21.67
CA ASP A 910 4.88 -6.34 -20.33
C ASP A 910 3.65 -6.16 -19.43
N LYS A 911 2.58 -5.55 -19.96
CA LYS A 911 1.53 -4.92 -19.11
C LYS A 911 0.13 -5.51 -19.26
N ILE A 912 -0.13 -6.40 -20.21
CA ILE A 912 -1.47 -6.92 -20.47
C ILE A 912 -1.50 -8.43 -20.26
N ASN A 913 -2.46 -8.90 -19.47
CA ASN A 913 -2.73 -10.32 -19.29
C ASN A 913 -3.89 -10.73 -20.19
N VAL A 914 -3.67 -11.77 -20.99
CA VAL A 914 -4.66 -12.35 -21.90
C VAL A 914 -5.49 -13.38 -21.13
N PRO A 915 -6.81 -13.47 -21.36
CA PRO A 915 -7.65 -14.51 -20.77
C PRO A 915 -7.07 -15.92 -20.98
N PHE A 916 -7.23 -16.78 -19.99
CA PHE A 916 -6.58 -18.09 -19.95
C PHE A 916 -6.89 -18.97 -21.18
N GLU A 917 -8.14 -18.96 -21.63
CA GLU A 917 -8.61 -19.71 -22.80
C GLU A 917 -7.94 -19.28 -24.13
N TYR A 918 -7.44 -18.04 -24.23
CA TYR A 918 -6.77 -17.50 -25.42
C TYR A 918 -5.24 -17.47 -25.28
N LYS A 919 -4.71 -17.88 -24.13
CA LYS A 919 -3.29 -17.71 -23.80
C LYS A 919 -2.37 -18.48 -24.75
N SER A 920 -2.70 -19.73 -25.09
CA SER A 920 -1.90 -20.53 -26.03
C SER A 920 -1.94 -19.95 -27.45
N LYS A 921 -3.12 -19.61 -27.95
CA LYS A 921 -3.29 -18.93 -29.25
C LYS A 921 -2.50 -17.60 -29.31
N TYR A 922 -2.47 -16.85 -28.21
CA TYR A 922 -1.68 -15.62 -28.11
C TYR A 922 -0.17 -15.86 -28.16
N ILE A 923 0.31 -16.89 -27.46
CA ILE A 923 1.72 -17.28 -27.54
C ILE A 923 2.09 -17.65 -28.97
N GLU A 924 1.23 -18.40 -29.66
CA GLU A 924 1.45 -18.82 -31.06
C GLU A 924 1.57 -17.65 -32.04
N ILE A 925 0.58 -16.77 -32.09
CA ILE A 925 0.60 -15.65 -33.04
C ILE A 925 1.76 -14.70 -32.78
N VAL A 926 2.10 -14.45 -31.51
CA VAL A 926 3.24 -13.58 -31.15
C VAL A 926 4.54 -14.29 -31.49
N TRP A 927 4.68 -15.58 -31.20
CA TRP A 927 5.86 -16.35 -31.54
C TRP A 927 6.14 -16.31 -33.04
N ASN A 928 5.13 -16.55 -33.87
CA ASN A 928 5.27 -16.56 -35.33
C ASN A 928 5.79 -15.21 -35.86
N VAL A 929 5.29 -14.09 -35.34
CA VAL A 929 5.77 -12.74 -35.71
C VAL A 929 7.20 -12.50 -35.23
N LEU A 930 7.51 -12.82 -33.97
CA LEU A 930 8.85 -12.62 -33.42
C LEU A 930 9.89 -13.53 -34.08
N ASP A 931 9.48 -14.70 -34.55
CA ASP A 931 10.31 -15.65 -35.26
C ASP A 931 10.57 -15.23 -36.70
N LYS A 932 9.55 -14.71 -37.41
CA LYS A 932 9.70 -14.10 -38.73
C LYS A 932 10.74 -12.97 -38.78
N TYR A 933 10.85 -12.18 -37.70
CA TYR A 933 11.77 -11.03 -37.62
C TYR A 933 12.99 -11.26 -36.71
N GLU A 934 13.21 -12.48 -36.22
CA GLU A 934 14.34 -12.87 -35.35
C GLU A 934 14.56 -11.98 -34.10
N ASN A 935 13.48 -11.48 -33.48
CA ASN A 935 13.59 -10.55 -32.36
C ASN A 935 13.75 -11.27 -31.00
N ASN A 936 14.99 -11.54 -30.61
CA ASN A 936 15.32 -12.27 -29.38
C ASN A 936 14.95 -11.53 -28.09
N GLU A 937 14.98 -10.19 -28.07
CA GLU A 937 14.66 -9.40 -26.88
C GLU A 937 13.18 -9.53 -26.49
N LEU A 938 12.26 -9.47 -27.47
CA LEU A 938 10.84 -9.67 -27.20
C LEU A 938 10.50 -11.15 -26.92
N LYS A 939 11.26 -12.11 -27.48
CA LYS A 939 11.10 -13.53 -27.14
C LYS A 939 11.36 -13.79 -25.65
N LYS A 940 12.33 -13.11 -25.04
CA LYS A 940 12.57 -13.17 -23.58
C LYS A 940 11.34 -12.74 -22.77
N LEU A 941 10.63 -11.70 -23.21
CA LEU A 941 9.40 -11.23 -22.54
C LEU A 941 8.25 -12.23 -22.73
N LEU A 942 8.14 -12.83 -23.92
CA LEU A 942 7.15 -13.88 -24.17
C LEU A 942 7.41 -15.13 -23.31
N PHE A 943 8.68 -15.50 -23.11
CA PHE A 943 9.06 -16.63 -22.24
C PHE A 943 8.54 -16.48 -20.82
N GLN A 944 8.54 -15.27 -20.26
CA GLN A 944 7.97 -15.00 -18.94
C GLN A 944 6.45 -15.24 -18.86
N LYS A 945 5.75 -15.35 -20.00
CA LYS A 945 4.31 -15.64 -20.05
C LYS A 945 4.01 -17.13 -20.18
N ILE A 946 4.97 -17.97 -20.56
CA ILE A 946 4.80 -19.42 -20.73
C ILE A 946 4.90 -20.09 -19.35
N ASN A 947 3.82 -20.72 -18.92
CA ASN A 947 3.74 -21.52 -17.70
C ASN A 947 3.08 -22.87 -17.97
N GLU A 948 3.08 -23.76 -16.97
CA GLU A 948 2.47 -25.11 -17.02
C GLU A 948 1.09 -25.10 -17.70
N ALA A 949 0.16 -24.28 -17.19
CA ALA A 949 -1.21 -24.24 -17.67
C ALA A 949 -1.33 -23.77 -19.14
N SER A 950 -0.40 -22.94 -19.63
CA SER A 950 -0.37 -22.56 -21.04
C SER A 950 0.24 -23.63 -21.95
N VAL A 951 1.19 -24.43 -21.44
CA VAL A 951 1.84 -25.51 -22.20
C VAL A 951 0.87 -26.65 -22.47
N GLU A 952 -0.01 -26.98 -21.52
CA GLU A 952 -1.00 -28.05 -21.71
C GLU A 952 -1.94 -27.83 -22.92
N LYS A 953 -2.13 -26.57 -23.33
CA LYS A 953 -2.98 -26.17 -24.47
C LYS A 953 -2.19 -25.62 -25.66
N LEU A 954 -0.87 -25.70 -25.62
CA LEU A 954 -0.01 -25.21 -26.68
C LEU A 954 0.00 -26.22 -27.83
N ASP A 955 0.00 -25.72 -29.06
CA ASP A 955 0.18 -26.57 -30.23
C ASP A 955 1.51 -27.34 -30.15
N PRO A 956 1.52 -28.68 -30.28
CA PRO A 956 2.74 -29.47 -30.18
C PRO A 956 3.82 -29.07 -31.19
N GLU A 957 3.47 -28.74 -32.43
CA GLU A 957 4.46 -28.37 -33.45
C GLU A 957 5.13 -27.03 -33.14
N LEU A 958 4.35 -26.05 -32.69
CA LEU A 958 4.89 -24.81 -32.15
C LEU A 958 5.82 -25.08 -30.95
N ALA A 959 5.41 -25.94 -30.02
CA ALA A 959 6.22 -26.29 -28.86
C ALA A 959 7.56 -26.91 -29.29
N PHE A 960 7.55 -27.81 -30.28
CA PHE A 960 8.78 -28.39 -30.83
C PHE A 960 9.65 -27.34 -31.52
N ASN A 961 9.05 -26.39 -32.23
CA ASN A 961 9.78 -25.28 -32.83
C ASN A 961 10.46 -24.40 -31.76
N ILE A 962 9.76 -24.09 -30.66
CA ILE A 962 10.33 -23.39 -29.50
C ILE A 962 11.52 -24.18 -28.94
N ILE A 963 11.38 -25.49 -28.71
CA ILE A 963 12.49 -26.34 -28.23
C ILE A 963 13.70 -26.23 -29.16
N ARG A 964 13.50 -26.46 -30.47
CA ARG A 964 14.59 -26.40 -31.48
C ARG A 964 15.27 -25.04 -31.54
N LYS A 965 14.52 -23.95 -31.44
CA LYS A 965 15.05 -22.59 -31.60
C LYS A 965 15.55 -21.95 -30.32
N SER A 966 15.22 -22.47 -29.15
CA SER A 966 15.48 -21.79 -27.87
C SER A 966 16.38 -22.56 -26.90
N ILE A 967 16.47 -23.88 -27.04
CA ILE A 967 17.38 -24.67 -26.19
C ILE A 967 18.82 -24.14 -26.30
N PHE A 968 19.50 -24.01 -25.17
CA PHE A 968 20.87 -23.48 -25.03
C PHE A 968 21.05 -21.97 -25.32
N LYS A 969 19.99 -21.19 -25.56
CA LYS A 969 20.08 -19.74 -25.85
C LYS A 969 19.99 -18.80 -24.63
N GLY A 970 20.15 -19.32 -23.42
CA GLY A 970 20.11 -18.53 -22.18
C GLY A 970 19.28 -19.18 -21.08
N ASN A 971 19.26 -18.57 -19.89
CA ASN A 971 18.56 -19.15 -18.74
C ASN A 971 17.05 -19.14 -18.91
N GLU A 972 16.50 -18.01 -19.34
CA GLU A 972 15.06 -17.83 -19.54
C GLU A 972 14.54 -18.78 -20.62
N ALA A 973 15.30 -18.96 -21.69
CA ALA A 973 14.99 -19.88 -22.77
C ALA A 973 15.03 -21.34 -22.30
N ASN A 974 16.06 -21.72 -21.53
CA ASN A 974 16.18 -23.06 -20.97
C ASN A 974 15.04 -23.38 -19.98
N ASP A 975 14.62 -22.40 -19.15
CA ASP A 975 13.52 -22.59 -18.21
C ASP A 975 12.18 -22.85 -18.93
N VAL A 976 11.92 -22.14 -20.03
CA VAL A 976 10.74 -22.40 -20.87
C VAL A 976 10.82 -23.77 -21.53
N VAL A 977 11.98 -24.15 -22.09
CA VAL A 977 12.15 -25.48 -22.68
C VAL A 977 11.95 -26.57 -21.64
N ALA A 978 12.48 -26.41 -20.43
CA ALA A 978 12.25 -27.34 -19.33
C ALA A 978 10.75 -27.44 -18.96
N THR A 979 10.06 -26.30 -18.89
CA THR A 979 8.61 -26.24 -18.66
C THR A 979 7.83 -26.98 -19.75
N ILE A 980 8.18 -26.78 -21.03
CA ILE A 980 7.54 -27.47 -22.15
C ILE A 980 7.78 -28.98 -22.06
N LEU A 981 9.02 -29.41 -21.81
CA LEU A 981 9.37 -30.83 -21.71
C LEU A 981 8.62 -31.53 -20.58
N LEU A 982 8.46 -30.87 -19.44
CA LEU A 982 7.75 -31.43 -18.29
C LEU A 982 6.25 -31.58 -18.54
N TYR A 983 5.59 -30.54 -19.08
CA TYR A 983 4.13 -30.45 -19.06
C TYR A 983 3.43 -30.73 -20.42
N LEU A 984 4.16 -30.75 -21.54
CA LEU A 984 3.55 -31.04 -22.85
C LEU A 984 3.14 -32.52 -22.96
N LYS A 985 1.87 -32.79 -23.27
CA LYS A 985 1.30 -34.15 -23.41
C LYS A 985 1.55 -34.75 -24.80
N SER A 986 2.81 -34.76 -25.25
CA SER A 986 3.19 -35.39 -26.51
C SER A 986 4.55 -36.07 -26.41
N ASP A 987 4.60 -37.38 -26.66
CA ASP A 987 5.82 -38.19 -26.56
C ASP A 987 6.86 -37.80 -27.63
N LYS A 988 6.42 -37.22 -28.77
CA LYS A 988 7.33 -36.66 -29.81
C LYS A 988 8.34 -35.63 -29.29
N LYS A 989 8.07 -34.98 -28.14
CA LYS A 989 9.00 -34.02 -27.52
C LYS A 989 10.36 -34.64 -27.21
N PHE A 990 10.37 -35.93 -26.86
CA PHE A 990 11.57 -36.70 -26.56
C PHE A 990 12.35 -37.06 -27.83
N THR A 991 11.65 -37.35 -28.93
CA THR A 991 12.29 -37.52 -30.25
C THR A 991 12.98 -36.23 -30.68
N VAL A 992 12.29 -35.09 -30.56
CA VAL A 992 12.86 -33.77 -30.90
C VAL A 992 14.08 -33.44 -30.02
N LEU A 993 13.98 -33.72 -28.72
CA LEU A 993 15.12 -33.55 -27.81
C LEU A 993 16.29 -34.46 -28.22
N SER A 994 16.02 -35.73 -28.52
CA SER A 994 17.02 -36.69 -28.98
C SER A 994 17.75 -36.18 -30.22
N ASP A 995 17.02 -35.71 -31.24
CA ASP A 995 17.62 -35.19 -32.47
C ASP A 995 18.54 -33.98 -32.21
N ILE A 996 18.13 -33.07 -31.33
CA ILE A 996 18.92 -31.91 -30.94
C ILE A 996 20.20 -32.35 -30.23
N LEU A 997 20.08 -33.29 -29.29
CA LEU A 997 21.23 -33.79 -28.51
C LEU A 997 22.19 -34.61 -29.38
N SER A 998 21.69 -35.44 -30.29
CA SER A 998 22.52 -36.16 -31.27
C SER A 998 23.29 -35.20 -32.17
N ASN A 999 22.65 -34.12 -32.63
CA ASN A 999 23.32 -33.08 -33.41
C ASN A 999 24.37 -32.32 -32.59
N LEU A 1000 24.07 -32.00 -31.32
CA LEU A 1000 25.03 -31.40 -30.39
C LEU A 1000 26.24 -32.31 -30.18
N LYS A 1001 26.00 -33.62 -30.00
CA LYS A 1001 27.05 -34.63 -29.83
C LYS A 1001 27.95 -34.69 -31.06
N LYS A 1002 27.34 -34.82 -32.24
CA LYS A 1002 28.03 -34.97 -33.53
C LYS A 1002 28.86 -33.75 -33.91
N ASN A 1003 28.32 -32.54 -33.72
CA ASN A 1003 28.91 -31.33 -34.28
C ASN A 1003 29.79 -30.55 -33.29
N CYS A 1004 29.54 -30.69 -31.98
CA CYS A 1004 30.15 -29.80 -31.00
C CYS A 1004 30.97 -30.53 -29.92
N TRP A 1005 30.59 -31.76 -29.57
CA TRP A 1005 31.09 -32.43 -28.35
C TRP A 1005 32.57 -32.79 -28.38
N ASN A 1006 33.12 -33.05 -29.56
CA ASN A 1006 34.53 -33.38 -29.77
C ASN A 1006 35.30 -32.26 -30.50
N HIS A 1007 34.65 -31.13 -30.79
CA HIS A 1007 35.27 -30.03 -31.53
C HIS A 1007 36.19 -29.20 -30.61
N PRO A 1008 37.47 -28.96 -30.96
CA PRO A 1008 38.46 -28.33 -30.06
C PRO A 1008 38.04 -26.98 -29.47
N LYS A 1009 37.31 -26.17 -30.25
CA LYS A 1009 36.84 -24.83 -29.82
C LYS A 1009 35.41 -24.80 -29.26
N MET A 1010 34.57 -25.78 -29.62
CA MET A 1010 33.13 -25.73 -29.31
C MET A 1010 32.72 -26.70 -28.19
N CYS A 1011 33.56 -27.70 -27.88
CA CYS A 1011 33.30 -28.71 -26.86
C CYS A 1011 33.02 -28.09 -25.48
N LYS A 1012 33.92 -27.23 -25.00
CA LYS A 1012 33.80 -26.62 -23.66
C LYS A 1012 32.54 -25.74 -23.51
N PRO A 1013 32.25 -24.78 -24.44
CA PRO A 1013 31.00 -24.01 -24.38
C PRO A 1013 29.73 -24.87 -24.45
N SER A 1014 29.72 -25.88 -25.33
CA SER A 1014 28.54 -26.74 -25.55
C SER A 1014 28.24 -27.61 -24.33
N ARG A 1015 29.28 -28.19 -23.71
CA ARG A 1015 29.14 -28.94 -22.45
C ARG A 1015 28.62 -28.05 -21.33
N GLN A 1016 29.11 -26.82 -21.20
CA GLN A 1016 28.62 -25.87 -20.19
C GLN A 1016 27.14 -25.50 -20.41
N GLN A 1017 26.72 -25.27 -21.66
CA GLN A 1017 25.33 -24.96 -21.96
C GLN A 1017 24.40 -26.15 -21.70
N PHE A 1018 24.83 -27.37 -22.07
CA PHE A 1018 24.09 -28.60 -21.79
C PHE A 1018 23.95 -28.84 -20.29
N ASN A 1019 25.05 -28.73 -19.53
CA ASN A 1019 25.03 -28.85 -18.08
C ASN A 1019 24.05 -27.85 -17.45
N LYS A 1020 24.11 -26.59 -17.87
CA LYS A 1020 23.21 -25.54 -17.37
C LYS A 1020 21.74 -25.83 -17.67
N PHE A 1021 21.43 -26.32 -18.87
CA PHE A 1021 20.07 -26.73 -19.23
C PHE A 1021 19.59 -27.89 -18.37
N MET A 1022 20.41 -28.92 -18.17
CA MET A 1022 20.04 -30.09 -17.37
C MET A 1022 19.84 -29.74 -15.89
N LEU A 1023 20.63 -28.81 -15.35
CA LEU A 1023 20.42 -28.29 -14.00
C LEU A 1023 19.11 -27.50 -13.88
N ASN A 1024 18.78 -26.66 -14.86
CA ASN A 1024 17.49 -25.96 -14.87
C ASN A 1024 16.32 -26.95 -14.94
N LEU A 1025 16.43 -28.00 -15.77
CA LEU A 1025 15.43 -29.04 -15.87
C LEU A 1025 15.27 -29.82 -14.55
N PHE A 1026 16.39 -30.16 -13.90
CA PHE A 1026 16.40 -30.78 -12.58
C PHE A 1026 15.70 -29.90 -11.55
N ASP A 1027 16.09 -28.64 -11.43
CA ASP A 1027 15.50 -27.70 -10.48
C ASP A 1027 13.98 -27.54 -10.70
N LYS A 1028 13.55 -27.47 -11.97
CA LYS A 1028 12.13 -27.36 -12.33
C LYS A 1028 11.34 -28.62 -11.99
N TYR A 1029 11.92 -29.80 -12.25
CA TYR A 1029 11.31 -31.08 -11.89
C TYR A 1029 11.18 -31.22 -10.36
N MET A 1030 12.24 -30.90 -9.62
CA MET A 1030 12.24 -30.97 -8.15
C MET A 1030 11.19 -30.04 -7.54
N GLY A 1031 10.99 -28.85 -8.10
CA GLY A 1031 9.97 -27.89 -7.66
C GLY A 1031 8.52 -28.18 -8.07
N ALA A 1032 8.24 -29.18 -8.92
CA ALA A 1032 6.87 -29.53 -9.30
C ALA A 1032 6.06 -30.12 -8.11
N GLU A 1033 4.72 -30.07 -8.12
CA GLU A 1033 3.92 -30.62 -7.00
C GLU A 1033 3.99 -32.15 -6.88
N LYS A 1034 4.21 -32.86 -8.00
CA LYS A 1034 4.25 -34.34 -8.05
C LYS A 1034 5.40 -34.83 -8.91
N SER A 1035 5.98 -35.97 -8.55
CA SER A 1035 6.88 -36.73 -9.42
C SER A 1035 6.16 -37.27 -10.66
N ASN A 1036 6.91 -37.43 -11.76
CA ASN A 1036 6.43 -38.00 -13.01
C ASN A 1036 7.41 -39.08 -13.48
N ALA A 1037 7.21 -40.30 -12.99
CA ALA A 1037 8.09 -41.44 -13.30
C ALA A 1037 8.18 -41.74 -14.80
N LYS A 1038 7.09 -41.54 -15.56
CA LYS A 1038 7.09 -41.70 -17.03
C LYS A 1038 8.07 -40.71 -17.66
N PHE A 1039 8.01 -39.43 -17.27
CA PHE A 1039 8.92 -38.39 -17.77
C PHE A 1039 10.38 -38.74 -17.50
N VAL A 1040 10.73 -39.16 -16.27
CA VAL A 1040 12.11 -39.50 -15.91
C VAL A 1040 12.61 -40.71 -16.71
N THR A 1041 11.76 -41.72 -16.88
CA THR A 1041 12.09 -42.93 -17.65
C THR A 1041 12.37 -42.60 -19.12
N GLU A 1042 11.52 -41.80 -19.76
CA GLU A 1042 11.69 -41.40 -21.16
C GLU A 1042 12.91 -40.49 -21.35
N LEU A 1043 13.13 -39.53 -20.43
CA LEU A 1043 14.32 -38.67 -20.45
C LEU A 1043 15.60 -39.49 -20.33
N LYS A 1044 15.63 -40.48 -19.43
CA LYS A 1044 16.75 -41.41 -19.26
C LYS A 1044 17.04 -42.21 -20.52
N ILE A 1045 16.01 -42.73 -21.18
CA ILE A 1045 16.15 -43.46 -22.46
C ILE A 1045 16.75 -42.55 -23.53
N VAL A 1046 16.21 -41.33 -23.70
CA VAL A 1046 16.73 -40.38 -24.69
C VAL A 1046 18.20 -40.05 -24.43
N LEU A 1047 18.54 -39.66 -23.20
CA LEU A 1047 19.91 -39.28 -22.86
C LEU A 1047 20.88 -40.45 -23.01
N GLY A 1048 20.51 -41.64 -22.54
CA GLY A 1048 21.35 -42.84 -22.67
C GLY A 1048 21.54 -43.32 -24.11
N SER A 1049 20.60 -43.01 -25.01
CA SER A 1049 20.76 -43.30 -26.44
C SER A 1049 21.76 -42.38 -27.15
N VAL A 1050 21.99 -41.17 -26.61
CA VAL A 1050 22.87 -40.17 -27.20
C VAL A 1050 24.23 -40.15 -26.52
N PHE A 1051 24.28 -40.12 -25.19
CA PHE A 1051 25.47 -39.95 -24.39
C PHE A 1051 25.81 -41.22 -23.62
N THR A 1052 27.09 -41.57 -23.61
CA THR A 1052 27.59 -42.55 -22.65
C THR A 1052 27.71 -41.91 -21.28
N LEU A 1053 27.80 -42.72 -20.23
CA LEU A 1053 27.99 -42.23 -18.88
C LEU A 1053 29.30 -41.41 -18.75
N SER A 1054 30.36 -41.78 -19.48
CA SER A 1054 31.60 -40.99 -19.57
C SER A 1054 31.46 -39.65 -20.30
N ASP A 1055 30.48 -39.50 -21.21
CA ASP A 1055 30.29 -38.28 -21.98
C ASP A 1055 29.63 -37.16 -21.16
N ALA A 1056 28.67 -37.52 -20.29
CA ALA A 1056 27.75 -36.62 -19.61
C ALA A 1056 27.40 -37.10 -18.18
N PHE A 1057 28.44 -37.44 -17.41
CA PHE A 1057 28.31 -38.07 -16.09
C PHE A 1057 27.40 -37.29 -15.12
N VAL A 1058 27.61 -35.97 -15.00
CA VAL A 1058 26.86 -35.12 -14.05
C VAL A 1058 25.38 -35.07 -14.41
N GLU A 1059 25.07 -34.93 -15.70
CA GLU A 1059 23.72 -34.76 -16.20
C GLU A 1059 22.91 -36.05 -16.13
N LEU A 1060 23.52 -37.19 -16.50
CA LEU A 1060 22.87 -38.49 -16.41
C LEU A 1060 22.55 -38.86 -14.96
N ILE A 1061 23.49 -38.60 -14.04
CA ILE A 1061 23.26 -38.81 -12.60
C ILE A 1061 22.15 -37.90 -12.07
N ALA A 1062 22.13 -36.64 -12.48
CA ALA A 1062 21.06 -35.74 -12.05
C ALA A 1062 19.68 -36.28 -12.47
N VAL A 1063 19.55 -36.85 -13.67
CA VAL A 1063 18.31 -37.49 -14.12
C VAL A 1063 17.98 -38.75 -13.31
N GLU A 1064 18.95 -39.59 -12.99
CA GLU A 1064 18.72 -40.75 -12.09
C GLU A 1064 18.22 -40.28 -10.72
N CYS A 1065 18.82 -39.20 -10.18
CA CYS A 1065 18.42 -38.63 -8.89
C CYS A 1065 17.04 -37.98 -8.92
N MET A 1066 16.43 -37.71 -10.09
CA MET A 1066 15.03 -37.25 -10.16
C MET A 1066 14.06 -38.31 -9.63
N THR A 1067 14.44 -39.59 -9.64
CA THR A 1067 13.62 -40.68 -9.09
C THR A 1067 13.58 -40.70 -7.55
N LEU A 1068 14.44 -39.94 -6.88
CA LEU A 1068 14.43 -39.80 -5.41
C LEU A 1068 13.27 -38.95 -4.89
N LYS A 1069 12.62 -38.19 -5.77
CA LYS A 1069 11.52 -37.30 -5.41
C LYS A 1069 10.29 -38.10 -4.97
N ASP A 1070 9.66 -37.67 -3.88
CA ASP A 1070 8.50 -38.29 -3.23
C ASP A 1070 8.76 -39.68 -2.61
N GLU A 1071 10.00 -40.18 -2.65
CA GLU A 1071 10.39 -41.42 -1.98
C GLU A 1071 10.70 -41.19 -0.49
N ASN A 1072 10.53 -42.22 0.33
CA ASN A 1072 10.94 -42.19 1.74
C ASN A 1072 12.47 -42.35 1.88
N LEU A 1073 13.03 -41.99 3.05
CA LEU A 1073 14.47 -42.02 3.29
C LEU A 1073 15.10 -43.40 3.02
N GLU A 1074 14.41 -44.47 3.38
CA GLU A 1074 14.89 -45.85 3.18
C GLU A 1074 15.02 -46.17 1.68
N ASN A 1075 13.99 -45.87 0.88
CA ASN A 1075 14.00 -46.09 -0.57
C ASN A 1075 15.02 -45.19 -1.27
N GLN A 1076 15.12 -43.92 -0.85
CA GLN A 1076 16.15 -43.00 -1.34
C GLN A 1076 17.55 -43.57 -1.09
N THR A 1077 17.80 -44.10 0.11
CA THR A 1077 19.07 -44.71 0.48
C THR A 1077 19.37 -45.94 -0.38
N LYS A 1078 18.43 -46.87 -0.52
CA LYS A 1078 18.59 -48.07 -1.37
C LYS A 1078 18.92 -47.70 -2.82
N LEU A 1079 18.27 -46.67 -3.35
CA LEU A 1079 18.54 -46.20 -4.71
C LEU A 1079 19.95 -45.61 -4.84
N LEU A 1080 20.37 -44.78 -3.88
CA LEU A 1080 21.71 -44.19 -3.88
C LEU A 1080 22.81 -45.26 -3.80
N ILE A 1081 22.64 -46.28 -2.96
CA ILE A 1081 23.57 -47.42 -2.86
C ILE A 1081 23.62 -48.18 -4.19
N LYS A 1082 22.46 -48.49 -4.77
CA LYS A 1082 22.38 -49.15 -6.07
C LYS A 1082 23.11 -48.35 -7.16
N LEU A 1083 22.92 -47.04 -7.23
CA LEU A 1083 23.60 -46.16 -8.19
C LEU A 1083 25.12 -46.13 -7.93
N ASN A 1084 25.53 -46.00 -6.67
CA ASN A 1084 26.94 -46.01 -6.26
C ASN A 1084 27.65 -47.30 -6.69
N ASN A 1085 27.00 -48.45 -6.46
CA ASN A 1085 27.52 -49.77 -6.82
C ASN A 1085 27.62 -49.93 -8.35
N ILE A 1086 26.63 -49.45 -9.11
CA ILE A 1086 26.69 -49.44 -10.59
C ILE A 1086 27.91 -48.64 -11.08
N TYR A 1087 28.09 -47.41 -10.59
CA TYR A 1087 29.16 -46.54 -11.06
C TYR A 1087 30.54 -46.97 -10.60
N THR A 1088 30.66 -47.50 -9.38
CA THR A 1088 31.93 -48.02 -8.87
C THR A 1088 32.34 -49.28 -9.62
N LYS A 1089 31.39 -50.16 -9.97
CA LYS A 1089 31.69 -51.36 -10.77
C LYS A 1089 32.24 -51.00 -12.16
N GLU A 1090 31.78 -49.90 -12.75
CA GLU A 1090 32.17 -49.49 -14.10
C GLU A 1090 33.43 -48.60 -14.14
N TYR A 1091 33.60 -47.67 -13.19
CA TYR A 1091 34.67 -46.65 -13.20
C TYR A 1091 35.57 -46.67 -11.96
N GLY A 1092 35.40 -47.65 -11.07
CA GLY A 1092 36.15 -47.76 -9.83
C GLY A 1092 35.80 -46.68 -8.81
N THR A 1093 36.62 -46.56 -7.77
CA THR A 1093 36.41 -45.65 -6.63
C THR A 1093 36.43 -44.16 -7.02
N PHE A 1094 37.01 -43.80 -8.17
CA PHE A 1094 36.96 -42.43 -8.70
C PHE A 1094 35.51 -41.94 -8.93
N ALA A 1095 34.61 -42.85 -9.31
CA ALA A 1095 33.21 -42.54 -9.55
C ALA A 1095 32.48 -42.02 -8.31
N VAL A 1096 32.87 -42.52 -7.13
CA VAL A 1096 32.29 -42.14 -5.83
C VAL A 1096 32.47 -40.64 -5.58
N ASN A 1097 33.67 -40.11 -5.86
CA ASN A 1097 33.97 -38.69 -5.68
C ASN A 1097 33.12 -37.78 -6.58
N LEU A 1098 32.97 -38.17 -7.85
CA LEU A 1098 32.13 -37.44 -8.79
C LEU A 1098 30.65 -37.53 -8.39
N PHE A 1099 30.18 -38.73 -8.01
CA PHE A 1099 28.80 -38.94 -7.58
C PHE A 1099 28.45 -38.10 -6.34
N ALA A 1100 29.29 -38.14 -5.30
CA ALA A 1100 29.14 -37.32 -4.12
C ALA A 1100 29.11 -35.82 -4.43
N THR A 1101 29.94 -35.37 -5.39
CA THR A 1101 29.95 -33.96 -5.84
C THR A 1101 28.62 -33.57 -6.48
N VAL A 1102 28.02 -34.44 -7.30
CA VAL A 1102 26.71 -34.20 -7.92
C VAL A 1102 25.62 -34.14 -6.86
N LEU A 1103 25.61 -35.08 -5.91
CA LEU A 1103 24.64 -35.10 -4.81
C LEU A 1103 24.71 -33.81 -3.99
N ASN A 1104 25.90 -33.43 -3.53
CA ASN A 1104 26.11 -32.23 -2.72
C ASN A 1104 25.72 -30.93 -3.45
N LYS A 1105 26.07 -30.79 -4.74
CA LYS A 1105 25.80 -29.55 -5.50
C LYS A 1105 24.37 -29.44 -6.01
N ASN A 1106 23.77 -30.55 -6.44
CA ASN A 1106 22.55 -30.52 -7.24
C ASN A 1106 21.34 -31.11 -6.52
N VAL A 1107 21.51 -32.20 -5.77
CA VAL A 1107 20.40 -32.97 -5.18
C VAL A 1107 20.08 -32.50 -3.76
N PHE A 1108 21.11 -32.29 -2.94
CA PHE A 1108 20.95 -31.95 -1.52
C PHE A 1108 20.22 -30.62 -1.32
N LYS A 1109 20.41 -29.64 -2.21
CA LYS A 1109 19.67 -28.37 -2.15
C LYS A 1109 18.14 -28.50 -2.27
N HIS A 1110 17.62 -29.66 -2.72
CA HIS A 1110 16.18 -29.89 -2.91
C HIS A 1110 15.62 -31.02 -2.05
N ILE A 1111 16.37 -32.10 -1.83
CA ILE A 1111 15.88 -33.29 -1.10
C ILE A 1111 16.33 -33.31 0.36
N PHE A 1112 17.59 -32.94 0.61
CA PHE A 1112 18.23 -33.00 1.94
C PHE A 1112 18.69 -31.58 2.32
N THR A 1113 17.70 -30.72 2.50
CA THR A 1113 17.88 -29.26 2.62
C THR A 1113 18.51 -28.84 3.95
N THR A 1114 18.37 -29.67 4.97
CA THR A 1114 18.92 -29.44 6.31
C THR A 1114 20.16 -30.30 6.57
N ILE A 1115 21.05 -29.83 7.45
CA ILE A 1115 22.20 -30.62 7.91
C ILE A 1115 21.74 -31.91 8.61
N ALA A 1116 20.61 -31.86 9.30
CA ALA A 1116 19.98 -32.99 9.98
C ALA A 1116 19.65 -34.14 9.02
N GLU A 1117 18.91 -33.82 7.94
CA GLU A 1117 18.53 -34.79 6.90
C GLU A 1117 19.77 -35.44 6.25
N LYS A 1118 20.89 -34.71 6.15
CA LYS A 1118 22.16 -35.27 5.67
C LYS A 1118 22.78 -36.27 6.64
N TYR A 1119 22.72 -36.02 7.95
CA TYR A 1119 23.17 -36.99 8.96
C TYR A 1119 22.29 -38.23 8.98
N GLU A 1120 20.98 -38.06 8.90
CA GLU A 1120 20.02 -39.17 8.81
C GLU A 1120 20.26 -40.00 7.54
N LEU A 1121 20.56 -39.37 6.40
CA LEU A 1121 20.96 -40.04 5.18
C LEU A 1121 22.28 -40.81 5.34
N CYS A 1122 23.32 -40.20 5.89
CA CYS A 1122 24.61 -40.87 6.11
C CYS A 1122 24.48 -42.08 7.03
N HIS A 1123 23.71 -41.94 8.12
CA HIS A 1123 23.40 -43.05 9.01
C HIS A 1123 22.61 -44.16 8.30
N SER A 1124 21.58 -43.81 7.53
CA SER A 1124 20.80 -44.77 6.74
C SER A 1124 21.67 -45.50 5.69
N LEU A 1125 22.55 -44.78 5.01
CA LEU A 1125 23.51 -45.35 4.05
C LEU A 1125 24.44 -46.37 4.72
N LEU A 1126 24.90 -46.11 5.95
CA LEU A 1126 25.69 -47.08 6.71
C LEU A 1126 24.88 -48.30 7.14
N GLN A 1127 23.62 -48.14 7.53
CA GLN A 1127 22.76 -49.28 7.90
C GLN A 1127 22.49 -50.21 6.72
N LEU A 1128 22.43 -49.68 5.49
CA LEU A 1128 22.09 -50.42 4.28
C LEU A 1128 23.27 -50.75 3.36
N LYS A 1129 24.51 -50.44 3.78
CA LYS A 1129 25.74 -50.60 3.00
C LYS A 1129 25.94 -52.02 2.46
N GLU A 1130 26.45 -52.13 1.24
CA GLU A 1130 26.75 -53.42 0.58
C GLU A 1130 28.22 -53.54 0.17
N SER A 1131 28.96 -52.43 0.08
CA SER A 1131 30.31 -52.39 -0.47
C SER A 1131 31.24 -51.37 0.21
N ILE A 1132 32.56 -51.48 -0.07
CA ILE A 1132 33.56 -50.49 0.34
C ILE A 1132 33.25 -49.09 -0.23
N SER A 1133 32.72 -49.02 -1.45
CA SER A 1133 32.33 -47.75 -2.07
C SER A 1133 31.22 -47.02 -1.34
N ASP A 1134 30.36 -47.72 -0.59
CA ASP A 1134 29.29 -47.07 0.18
C ASP A 1134 29.85 -46.31 1.38
N TYR A 1135 30.85 -46.88 2.07
CA TYR A 1135 31.58 -46.16 3.12
C TYR A 1135 32.29 -44.92 2.57
N LEU A 1136 32.94 -45.05 1.41
CA LEU A 1136 33.58 -43.90 0.75
C LEU A 1136 32.55 -42.82 0.39
N LEU A 1137 31.36 -43.21 -0.09
CA LEU A 1137 30.28 -42.27 -0.38
C LEU A 1137 29.82 -41.56 0.90
N VAL A 1138 29.61 -42.29 2.00
CA VAL A 1138 29.24 -41.71 3.30
C VAL A 1138 30.26 -40.67 3.74
N ILE A 1139 31.57 -40.97 3.69
CA ILE A 1139 32.63 -40.03 4.06
C ILE A 1139 32.55 -38.73 3.24
N LYS A 1140 32.25 -38.84 1.93
CA LYS A 1140 32.17 -37.68 1.02
C LYS A 1140 30.87 -36.88 1.15
N LEU A 1141 29.82 -37.47 1.70
CA LEU A 1141 28.54 -36.81 1.96
C LEU A 1141 28.42 -36.28 3.39
N LEU A 1142 29.25 -36.78 4.32
CA LEU A 1142 29.27 -36.38 5.72
C LEU A 1142 29.61 -34.87 5.83
N PRO A 1143 28.75 -34.06 6.46
CA PRO A 1143 29.04 -32.65 6.67
C PRO A 1143 30.28 -32.44 7.56
N HIS A 1144 31.20 -31.57 7.15
CA HIS A 1144 32.44 -31.28 7.90
C HIS A 1144 32.23 -30.60 9.26
N ASP A 1145 31.08 -29.95 9.47
CA ASP A 1145 30.77 -29.25 10.71
C ASP A 1145 30.20 -30.24 11.73
N ILE A 1146 30.86 -30.40 12.88
CA ILE A 1146 30.34 -31.24 13.97
C ILE A 1146 28.95 -30.73 14.36
N PRO A 1147 27.92 -31.60 14.40
CA PRO A 1147 26.59 -31.16 14.77
C PRO A 1147 26.59 -30.71 16.21
N GLU A 1148 26.18 -29.47 16.43
CA GLU A 1148 26.09 -28.91 17.77
C GLU A 1148 24.88 -29.44 18.54
N LYS A 1149 23.85 -29.91 17.83
CA LYS A 1149 22.62 -30.41 18.43
C LYS A 1149 22.76 -31.86 18.88
N GLN A 1150 22.35 -32.16 20.11
CA GLN A 1150 22.47 -33.46 20.77
C GLN A 1150 21.95 -34.63 19.91
N LYS A 1151 20.71 -34.55 19.41
CA LYS A 1151 20.11 -35.61 18.55
C LYS A 1151 20.95 -35.88 17.29
N TYR A 1152 21.54 -34.86 16.69
CA TYR A 1152 22.35 -35.00 15.47
C TYR A 1152 23.79 -35.36 15.78
N PHE A 1153 24.30 -34.96 16.95
CA PHE A 1153 25.56 -35.42 17.50
C PHE A 1153 25.55 -36.93 17.73
N GLU A 1154 24.48 -37.48 18.31
CA GLU A 1154 24.34 -38.94 18.49
C GLU A 1154 24.37 -39.69 17.15
N LEU A 1155 23.68 -39.17 16.12
CA LEU A 1155 23.74 -39.73 14.76
C LEU A 1155 25.13 -39.60 14.14
N TYR A 1156 25.77 -38.44 14.26
CA TYR A 1156 27.13 -38.20 13.77
C TYR A 1156 28.15 -39.09 14.47
N ASP A 1157 28.09 -39.20 15.79
CA ASP A 1157 28.98 -40.02 16.61
C ASP A 1157 28.80 -41.51 16.28
N THR A 1158 27.56 -41.95 16.03
CA THR A 1158 27.29 -43.30 15.52
C THR A 1158 27.96 -43.51 14.16
N VAL A 1159 27.76 -42.59 13.20
CA VAL A 1159 28.36 -42.64 11.85
C VAL A 1159 29.90 -42.65 11.92
N VAL A 1160 30.48 -41.78 12.73
CA VAL A 1160 31.93 -41.64 12.93
C VAL A 1160 32.53 -42.87 13.60
N SER A 1161 31.89 -43.36 14.67
CA SER A 1161 32.32 -44.56 15.39
C SER A 1161 32.31 -45.78 14.48
N GLU A 1162 31.27 -45.92 13.65
CA GLU A 1162 31.17 -47.01 12.69
C GLU A 1162 32.24 -46.91 11.60
N LEU A 1163 32.48 -45.73 11.02
CA LEU A 1163 33.54 -45.50 10.04
C LEU A 1163 34.94 -45.77 10.61
N ASN A 1164 35.17 -45.41 11.88
CA ASN A 1164 36.44 -45.61 12.56
C ASN A 1164 36.76 -47.11 12.79
N GLN A 1165 35.74 -47.96 12.92
CA GLN A 1165 35.89 -49.41 13.12
C GLN A 1165 36.16 -50.19 11.82
N VAL A 1166 36.05 -49.56 10.64
CA VAL A 1166 36.25 -50.23 9.34
C VAL A 1166 37.74 -50.51 9.12
N ALA A 1167 38.13 -51.78 8.98
CA ALA A 1167 39.53 -52.17 8.80
C ALA A 1167 40.13 -51.86 7.40
N ASP A 1168 39.30 -51.45 6.42
CA ASP A 1168 39.75 -51.18 5.06
C ASP A 1168 40.67 -49.94 4.98
N LYS A 1169 41.84 -50.11 4.36
CA LYS A 1169 42.87 -49.06 4.29
C LYS A 1169 42.43 -47.83 3.49
N ALA A 1170 41.59 -47.99 2.47
CA ALA A 1170 41.13 -46.87 1.65
C ALA A 1170 40.08 -46.05 2.40
N VAL A 1171 39.16 -46.72 3.11
CA VAL A 1171 38.18 -46.07 4.01
C VAL A 1171 38.89 -45.31 5.13
N GLN A 1172 39.86 -45.93 5.79
CA GLN A 1172 40.64 -45.29 6.85
C GLN A 1172 41.44 -44.09 6.35
N LEU A 1173 42.06 -44.18 5.16
CA LEU A 1173 42.80 -43.05 4.58
C LEU A 1173 41.87 -41.86 4.30
N GLU A 1174 40.74 -42.10 3.63
CA GLU A 1174 39.77 -41.05 3.28
C GLU A 1174 39.10 -40.46 4.53
N PHE A 1175 38.79 -41.29 5.51
CA PHE A 1175 38.24 -40.83 6.78
C PHE A 1175 39.24 -39.97 7.55
N ASN A 1176 40.52 -40.36 7.58
CA ASN A 1176 41.59 -39.55 8.17
C ASN A 1176 41.81 -38.23 7.42
N ILE A 1177 41.69 -38.21 6.09
CA ILE A 1177 41.73 -36.98 5.29
C ILE A 1177 40.54 -36.08 5.65
N TYR A 1178 39.35 -36.64 5.76
CA TYR A 1178 38.15 -35.94 6.19
C TYR A 1178 38.33 -35.31 7.59
N LEU A 1179 38.83 -36.08 8.58
CA LEU A 1179 39.11 -35.59 9.93
C LEU A 1179 40.15 -34.46 9.94
N LYS A 1180 41.18 -34.54 9.08
CA LYS A 1180 42.21 -33.49 8.92
C LYS A 1180 41.71 -32.24 8.19
N ALA A 1181 40.72 -32.37 7.31
CA ALA A 1181 40.11 -31.27 6.58
C ALA A 1181 39.02 -30.54 7.38
N GLY A 1182 38.46 -31.18 8.41
CA GLY A 1182 37.44 -30.64 9.32
C GLY A 1182 37.97 -29.77 10.46
N PRO A 1183 37.10 -29.37 11.42
CA PRO A 1183 37.42 -28.43 12.51
C PRO A 1183 38.44 -28.95 13.54
N TYR A 1184 38.89 -30.20 13.46
CA TYR A 1184 39.91 -30.79 14.36
C TYR A 1184 41.32 -30.22 14.19
N LYS A 1185 41.51 -29.18 13.36
CA LYS A 1185 42.80 -28.48 13.21
C LYS A 1185 43.35 -27.87 14.52
N ASN A 1186 42.52 -27.72 15.56
CA ASN A 1186 42.89 -27.08 16.82
C ASN A 1186 42.75 -27.97 18.09
N ILE A 1187 42.42 -29.26 17.96
CA ILE A 1187 42.43 -30.16 19.12
C ILE A 1187 43.71 -30.98 19.07
N LYS A 1188 44.63 -30.73 20.02
CA LYS A 1188 45.72 -31.65 20.35
C LYS A 1188 45.08 -32.98 20.75
N LEU A 1189 45.03 -33.93 19.84
CA LEU A 1189 44.76 -35.33 20.14
C LEU A 1189 46.07 -35.92 20.69
N ASP A 1190 46.13 -36.09 22.02
CA ASP A 1190 47.15 -36.91 22.67
C ASP A 1190 46.99 -38.36 22.20
N TRP A 1191 47.87 -38.79 21.29
CA TRP A 1191 48.08 -40.19 20.98
C TRP A 1191 49.31 -40.67 21.74
N GLU A 1192 49.11 -41.15 22.97
CA GLU A 1192 50.05 -42.09 23.58
C GLU A 1192 49.86 -43.47 22.94
N ILE A 1193 50.59 -43.72 21.85
CA ILE A 1193 50.90 -45.10 21.46
C ILE A 1193 52.19 -45.47 22.18
N SER A 1194 52.07 -46.43 23.09
CA SER A 1194 53.16 -47.14 23.74
C SER A 1194 54.18 -47.62 22.70
N ARG A 1195 55.38 -47.03 22.74
CA ARG A 1195 56.60 -47.63 22.17
C ARG A 1195 57.03 -48.80 23.05
N SER A 1196 56.37 -49.93 22.92
CA SER A 1196 56.89 -51.23 23.33
C SER A 1196 56.05 -52.29 22.65
N ASP A 1197 56.55 -52.77 21.52
CA ASP A 1197 56.31 -54.06 20.88
C ASP A 1197 56.08 -53.88 19.39
N ILE A 1198 57.17 -54.04 18.63
CA ILE A 1198 57.31 -54.83 17.40
C ILE A 1198 58.77 -54.71 16.96
N SER A 1199 59.52 -55.78 17.20
CA SER A 1199 60.70 -56.21 16.45
C SER A 1199 60.32 -56.64 15.03
#